data_AF-A0AB36PRL7-F1
#
_entry.id   AF-A0AB36PRL7-F1
#
_cell.length_a   1.000
_cell.length_b   1.000
_cell.length_c   1.000
_cell.angle_alpha   90.00
_cell.angle_beta   90.00
_cell.angle_gamma   90.00
#
_symmetry.space_group_name_H-M   'P 1'
#
loop_
_entity.id
_entity.type
_entity.pdbx_description
1 polymer ?
#
loop_
_entity_poly.entity_id
_entity_poly.type
_entity_poly.pdbx_seq_one_letter_code
_entity_poly.pdbx_strand_id
1 'polypeptide(L)'
;MNLARLRKRRGLTLDGLAELSSISRAAISALENGAGNPRLETLWSLANALGIEFGELVGARNDVEVVEADGISVRLIDRQTRPRTVEAFLLDLPANAKRHADAHVHGVSENVVVLSGAIAVGPLSTPMLLHAGQSHQFAADVPHIYSSGAEPSRAIVTIIYPEDDTALTSEDQELEWPVGKDEWANVRAQLNRARIEVQNGYAHSRITFKSAPEPLQSAIRLIEDELATRSGIAETAKVFVTGNRTPAIATFYRTTQMRPLPINEQLATPLITNCRELANAAITPWLAKKVDADDLHAKSQNSTHIIEAALAAEVLTRLGRPTVPTGISQKQVTPKQSPLMDRMFEDRIDVDVYEAYELVHPAYARQVLAVAETLPVFATKSDQTILDVGTGPGLPLQMLLELRPELHVVAIDPSEIANVHLSRRFADDSRVQAVQASIIDYRPADYLFDAAVSIGASHHLDTKQFLSSIHECLAAEGVLVIADEMLAPFRDRRERNLALVTHHLWYILDTLFDLPASSSEAERAVCDILKQGLPPAMSLALSGRSEAATRQVRETFKAATDIDLGNALVAREAAFNRFHLLELQALVAGLDYEVEQKTYPARFVSLAESSGFSLLQHRRIYATQGDGSYDAGTHLFVMVKR
;
A
#
# COMPACT_ATOMS: atom_id res chain seq x y z
N MET A 1 7.30 -27.21 29.40
CA MET A 1 7.79 -25.89 28.98
C MET A 1 8.81 -26.05 27.84
N ASN A 2 8.75 -25.19 26.82
CA ASN A 2 9.55 -25.27 25.58
C ASN A 2 10.84 -24.42 25.60
N LEU A 3 11.23 -23.88 26.76
CA LEU A 3 12.26 -22.84 26.92
C LEU A 3 13.59 -23.14 26.20
N ALA A 4 14.16 -24.33 26.40
CA ALA A 4 15.46 -24.69 25.82
C ALA A 4 15.44 -24.72 24.27
N ARG A 5 14.32 -25.19 23.68
CA ARG A 5 14.13 -25.23 22.23
C ARG A 5 14.03 -23.81 21.66
N LEU A 6 13.23 -22.96 22.31
CA LEU A 6 12.93 -21.60 21.86
C LEU A 6 14.14 -20.68 21.95
N ARG A 7 14.91 -20.75 23.06
CA ARG A 7 16.17 -20.03 23.21
C ARG A 7 17.19 -20.38 22.12
N LYS A 8 17.37 -21.68 21.84
CA LYS A 8 18.29 -22.15 20.78
C LYS A 8 17.86 -21.71 19.39
N ARG A 9 16.56 -21.74 19.09
CA ARG A 9 16.00 -21.25 17.81
C ARG A 9 16.32 -19.77 17.56
N ARG A 10 16.37 -18.96 18.63
CA ARG A 10 16.74 -17.53 18.59
C ARG A 10 18.26 -17.28 18.65
N GLY A 11 19.09 -18.32 18.69
CA GLY A 11 20.55 -18.18 18.77
C GLY A 11 21.08 -17.64 20.10
N LEU A 12 20.26 -17.59 21.16
CA LEU A 12 20.66 -16.99 22.44
C LEU A 12 21.43 -17.98 23.32
N THR A 13 22.49 -17.49 23.98
CA THR A 13 23.16 -18.21 25.07
C THR A 13 22.32 -18.13 26.36
N LEU A 14 22.63 -18.96 27.36
CA LEU A 14 21.98 -18.86 28.68
C LEU A 14 22.22 -17.49 29.32
N ASP A 15 23.43 -16.95 29.16
CA ASP A 15 23.79 -15.63 29.68
C ASP A 15 23.06 -14.52 28.91
N GLY A 16 22.93 -14.64 27.58
CA GLY A 16 22.18 -13.67 26.78
C GLY A 16 20.68 -13.64 27.12
N LEU A 17 20.06 -14.79 27.38
CA LEU A 17 18.66 -14.79 27.85
C LEU A 17 18.52 -14.26 29.28
N ALA A 18 19.51 -14.51 30.15
CA ALA A 18 19.52 -13.99 31.52
C ALA A 18 19.53 -12.47 31.55
N GLU A 19 20.36 -11.85 30.70
CA GLU A 19 20.44 -10.41 30.54
C GLU A 19 19.13 -9.81 30.02
N LEU A 20 18.55 -10.40 28.96
CA LEU A 20 17.32 -9.90 28.34
C LEU A 20 16.07 -10.05 29.22
N SER A 21 16.00 -11.14 30.00
CA SER A 21 14.83 -11.44 30.84
C SER A 21 14.96 -10.94 32.28
N SER A 22 16.12 -10.41 32.66
CA SER A 22 16.46 -10.10 34.07
C SER A 22 16.32 -11.29 35.03
N ILE A 23 16.40 -12.53 34.51
CA ILE A 23 16.34 -13.76 35.31
C ILE A 23 17.73 -14.36 35.42
N SER A 24 18.10 -14.85 36.60
CA SER A 24 19.44 -15.43 36.78
C SER A 24 19.68 -16.62 35.85
N ARG A 25 20.91 -16.73 35.32
CA ARG A 25 21.38 -17.87 34.52
C ARG A 25 21.08 -19.22 35.19
N ALA A 26 21.26 -19.30 36.51
CA ALA A 26 20.97 -20.49 37.30
C ALA A 26 19.48 -20.86 37.26
N ALA A 27 18.58 -19.88 37.41
CA ALA A 27 17.14 -20.10 37.33
C ALA A 27 16.70 -20.52 35.91
N ILE A 28 17.22 -19.89 34.86
CA ILE A 28 16.94 -20.30 33.47
C ILE A 28 17.40 -21.73 33.23
N SER A 29 18.62 -22.09 33.66
CA SER A 29 19.14 -23.45 33.53
C SER A 29 18.28 -24.47 34.28
N ALA A 30 17.83 -24.14 35.50
CA ALA A 30 16.98 -25.00 36.30
C ALA A 30 15.61 -25.23 35.59
N LEU A 31 15.03 -24.16 35.06
CA LEU A 31 13.80 -24.18 34.27
C LEU A 31 13.92 -24.99 32.96
N GLU A 32 15.05 -24.90 32.25
CA GLU A 32 15.30 -25.70 31.04
C GLU A 32 15.41 -27.19 31.33
N ASN A 33 15.89 -27.56 32.52
CA ASN A 33 16.02 -28.95 32.97
C ASN A 33 14.74 -29.47 33.66
N GLY A 34 13.65 -28.70 33.65
CA GLY A 34 12.39 -29.07 34.32
C GLY A 34 12.45 -29.02 35.85
N ALA A 35 13.53 -28.49 36.41
CA ALA A 35 13.74 -28.32 37.84
C ALA A 35 13.43 -26.87 38.23
N GLY A 36 12.15 -26.49 38.28
CA GLY A 36 11.74 -25.16 38.71
C GLY A 36 10.23 -24.94 38.68
N ASN A 37 9.73 -24.12 39.60
CA ASN A 37 8.33 -23.68 39.64
C ASN A 37 8.29 -22.15 39.43
N PRO A 38 8.30 -21.66 38.17
CA PRO A 38 8.40 -20.24 37.88
C PRO A 38 7.13 -19.50 38.30
N ARG A 39 7.26 -18.24 38.72
CA ARG A 39 6.12 -17.34 38.88
C ARG A 39 5.58 -16.93 37.50
N LEU A 40 4.34 -16.47 37.45
CA LEU A 40 3.73 -15.99 36.20
C LEU A 40 4.55 -14.87 35.56
N GLU A 41 5.01 -13.90 36.37
CA GLU A 41 5.93 -12.83 35.94
C GLU A 41 7.19 -13.39 35.27
N THR A 42 7.81 -14.41 35.85
CA THR A 42 9.01 -15.06 35.29
C THR A 42 8.75 -15.63 33.90
N LEU A 43 7.59 -16.24 33.69
CA LEU A 43 7.21 -16.78 32.38
C LEU A 43 6.96 -15.67 31.36
N TRP A 44 6.30 -14.59 31.75
CA TRP A 44 6.11 -13.42 30.90
C TRP A 44 7.42 -12.71 30.56
N SER A 45 8.33 -12.52 31.51
CA SER A 45 9.66 -11.94 31.25
C SER A 45 10.46 -12.81 30.28
N LEU A 46 10.37 -14.14 30.38
CA LEU A 46 10.99 -15.06 29.42
C LEU A 46 10.34 -14.97 28.03
N ALA A 47 9.01 -14.93 27.96
CA ALA A 47 8.28 -14.80 26.71
C ALA A 47 8.60 -13.47 26.00
N ASN A 48 8.59 -12.37 26.74
CA ASN A 48 8.97 -11.03 26.28
C ASN A 48 10.43 -10.99 25.81
N ALA A 49 11.37 -11.52 26.61
CA ALA A 49 12.79 -11.56 26.25
C ALA A 49 13.08 -12.42 25.00
N LEU A 50 12.26 -13.44 24.75
CA LEU A 50 12.33 -14.29 23.56
C LEU A 50 11.51 -13.73 22.38
N GLY A 51 10.74 -12.67 22.59
CA GLY A 51 9.81 -12.10 21.61
C GLY A 51 8.80 -13.14 21.12
N ILE A 52 8.22 -13.92 22.03
CA ILE A 52 7.25 -14.98 21.74
C ILE A 52 6.00 -14.84 22.62
N GLU A 53 4.96 -15.56 22.26
CA GLU A 53 3.71 -15.67 23.02
C GLU A 53 3.89 -16.53 24.27
N PHE A 54 3.10 -16.25 25.32
CA PHE A 54 3.14 -17.02 26.56
C PHE A 54 2.79 -18.50 26.32
N GLY A 55 1.74 -18.78 25.54
CA GLY A 55 1.33 -20.15 25.20
C GLY A 55 2.39 -20.93 24.43
N GLU A 56 3.25 -20.28 23.63
CA GLU A 56 4.36 -20.95 22.94
C GLU A 56 5.42 -21.44 23.96
N LEU A 57 5.69 -20.64 24.99
CA LEU A 57 6.64 -20.96 26.06
C LEU A 57 6.16 -22.13 26.92
N VAL A 58 4.92 -22.08 27.41
CA VAL A 58 4.38 -23.11 28.32
C VAL A 58 4.03 -24.42 27.59
N GLY A 59 3.76 -24.34 26.27
CA GLY A 59 3.36 -25.45 25.42
C GLY A 59 1.84 -25.55 25.31
N ALA A 60 1.34 -25.91 24.12
CA ALA A 60 -0.07 -25.83 23.70
C ALA A 60 -1.06 -26.79 24.42
N ARG A 61 -0.81 -27.15 25.67
CA ARG A 61 -1.82 -27.83 26.49
C ARG A 61 -2.73 -26.75 27.07
N ASN A 62 -3.98 -26.73 26.62
CA ASN A 62 -5.05 -26.07 27.37
C ASN A 62 -5.03 -26.66 28.80
N ASP A 63 -5.22 -25.83 29.83
CA ASP A 63 -5.13 -26.17 31.27
C ASP A 63 -3.78 -25.92 31.98
N VAL A 64 -2.96 -24.98 31.51
CA VAL A 64 -1.86 -24.45 32.35
C VAL A 64 -2.43 -23.43 33.33
N GLU A 65 -2.49 -23.81 34.61
CA GLU A 65 -2.85 -22.93 35.73
C GLU A 65 -1.58 -22.53 36.51
N VAL A 66 -1.39 -21.22 36.68
CA VAL A 66 -0.34 -20.66 37.53
C VAL A 66 -1.02 -20.00 38.72
N VAL A 67 -0.65 -20.43 39.93
CA VAL A 67 -1.16 -19.89 41.19
C VAL A 67 -0.01 -19.16 41.90
N GLU A 68 -0.20 -17.88 42.16
CA GLU A 68 0.76 -17.04 42.89
C GLU A 68 0.65 -17.25 44.41
N ALA A 69 1.68 -16.83 45.14
CA ALA A 69 1.77 -17.07 46.59
C ALA A 69 0.70 -16.32 47.41
N ASP A 70 0.12 -15.27 46.85
CA ASP A 70 -0.95 -14.46 47.42
C ASP A 70 -2.37 -14.93 47.04
N GLY A 71 -2.47 -16.06 46.32
CA GLY A 71 -3.73 -16.70 45.95
C GLY A 71 -4.35 -16.20 44.63
N ILE A 72 -3.67 -15.32 43.89
CA ILE A 72 -4.06 -14.96 42.53
C ILE A 72 -3.83 -16.18 41.62
N SER A 73 -4.83 -16.57 40.84
CA SER A 73 -4.66 -17.65 39.85
C SER A 73 -4.96 -17.17 38.43
N VAL A 74 -4.13 -17.62 37.50
CA VAL A 74 -4.26 -17.33 36.07
C VAL A 74 -4.18 -18.65 35.33
N ARG A 75 -5.24 -18.98 34.59
CA ARG A 75 -5.35 -20.24 33.85
C ARG A 75 -5.61 -19.98 32.38
N LEU A 76 -4.75 -20.48 31.49
CA LEU A 76 -5.02 -20.45 30.05
C LEU A 76 -6.21 -21.37 29.72
N ILE A 77 -7.30 -20.78 29.23
CA ILE A 77 -8.56 -21.49 28.92
C ILE A 77 -8.79 -21.68 27.41
N ASP A 78 -8.27 -20.80 26.57
CA ASP A 78 -8.33 -20.94 25.11
C ASP A 78 -7.11 -20.33 24.44
N ARG A 79 -6.71 -20.89 23.30
CA ARG A 79 -5.66 -20.34 22.44
C ARG A 79 -6.01 -20.54 20.99
N GLN A 80 -6.20 -19.44 20.29
CA GLN A 80 -6.38 -19.39 18.85
C GLN A 80 -5.13 -18.81 18.23
N THR A 81 -4.62 -19.38 17.15
CA THR A 81 -3.34 -18.98 16.54
C THR A 81 -3.50 -18.35 15.14
N ARG A 82 -4.73 -18.25 14.63
CA ARG A 82 -5.04 -17.69 13.31
C ARG A 82 -6.39 -16.96 13.33
N PRO A 83 -6.53 -15.82 12.64
CA PRO A 83 -5.52 -15.11 11.83
C PRO A 83 -4.46 -14.35 12.66
N ARG A 84 -4.71 -14.17 13.96
CA ARG A 84 -3.79 -13.63 14.96
C ARG A 84 -3.80 -14.54 16.18
N THR A 85 -2.76 -14.49 17.02
CA THR A 85 -2.80 -15.23 18.27
C THR A 85 -3.69 -14.51 19.27
N VAL A 86 -4.66 -15.24 19.81
CA VAL A 86 -5.53 -14.81 20.90
C VAL A 86 -5.44 -15.85 22.00
N GLU A 87 -5.04 -15.42 23.19
CA GLU A 87 -4.97 -16.26 24.38
C GLU A 87 -5.99 -15.76 25.40
N ALA A 88 -6.93 -16.63 25.78
CA ALA A 88 -7.89 -16.31 26.83
C ALA A 88 -7.46 -16.97 28.13
N PHE A 89 -7.43 -16.18 29.20
CA PHE A 89 -7.11 -16.62 30.55
C PHE A 89 -8.32 -16.42 31.47
N LEU A 90 -8.54 -17.38 32.36
CA LEU A 90 -9.38 -17.18 33.53
C LEU A 90 -8.51 -16.63 34.66
N LEU A 91 -8.86 -15.44 35.14
CA LEU A 91 -8.21 -14.75 36.25
C LEU A 91 -9.10 -14.82 37.49
N ASP A 92 -8.55 -15.35 38.58
CA ASP A 92 -9.13 -15.29 39.92
C ASP A 92 -8.31 -14.36 40.82
N LEU A 93 -8.97 -13.34 41.37
CA LEU A 93 -8.40 -12.39 42.32
C LEU A 93 -9.05 -12.60 43.69
N PRO A 94 -8.27 -12.94 44.73
CA PRO A 94 -8.72 -12.88 46.13
C PRO A 94 -9.20 -11.48 46.51
N ALA A 95 -9.90 -11.36 47.65
CA ALA A 95 -10.28 -10.06 48.19
C ALA A 95 -9.05 -9.19 48.48
N ASN A 96 -9.12 -7.91 48.09
CA ASN A 96 -8.06 -6.89 48.23
C ASN A 96 -6.74 -7.23 47.52
N ALA A 97 -6.78 -8.10 46.50
CA ALA A 97 -5.62 -8.47 45.70
C ALA A 97 -5.26 -7.36 44.71
N LYS A 98 -3.95 -7.20 44.47
CA LYS A 98 -3.40 -6.27 43.48
C LYS A 98 -2.30 -6.96 42.71
N ARG A 99 -2.44 -7.00 41.38
CA ARG A 99 -1.43 -7.52 40.47
C ARG A 99 -0.98 -6.42 39.53
N HIS A 100 0.33 -6.16 39.50
CA HIS A 100 0.94 -5.29 38.52
C HIS A 100 1.54 -6.16 37.43
N ALA A 101 1.39 -5.75 36.18
CA ALA A 101 1.96 -6.43 35.03
C ALA A 101 2.90 -5.47 34.30
N ASP A 102 4.08 -5.99 33.94
CA ASP A 102 4.99 -5.31 33.03
C ASP A 102 4.36 -5.18 31.65
N ALA A 103 4.88 -4.23 30.86
CA ALA A 103 4.49 -4.08 29.47
C ALA A 103 4.68 -5.40 28.70
N HIS A 104 3.64 -5.82 27.99
CA HIS A 104 3.76 -6.90 27.00
C HIS A 104 4.55 -6.43 25.78
N VAL A 105 4.84 -7.36 24.86
CA VAL A 105 5.47 -7.02 23.58
C VAL A 105 4.63 -6.00 22.81
N HIS A 106 5.29 -5.16 22.03
CA HIS A 106 4.66 -4.04 21.33
C HIS A 106 3.44 -4.47 20.51
N GLY A 107 2.35 -3.70 20.59
CA GLY A 107 1.11 -3.94 19.85
C GLY A 107 0.16 -4.98 20.47
N VAL A 108 0.49 -5.56 21.63
CA VAL A 108 -0.44 -6.43 22.37
C VAL A 108 -1.56 -5.57 23.00
N SER A 109 -2.79 -6.04 22.88
CA SER A 109 -3.94 -5.48 23.59
C SER A 109 -4.60 -6.54 24.46
N GLU A 110 -5.23 -6.09 25.54
CA GLU A 110 -6.02 -6.95 26.41
C GLU A 110 -7.48 -6.52 26.40
N ASN A 111 -8.38 -7.50 26.39
CA ASN A 111 -9.79 -7.30 26.67
C ASN A 111 -10.16 -8.08 27.93
N VAL A 112 -10.67 -7.37 28.93
CA VAL A 112 -11.00 -7.95 30.24
C VAL A 112 -12.51 -7.93 30.42
N VAL A 113 -13.11 -9.09 30.68
CA VAL A 113 -14.53 -9.26 30.95
C VAL A 113 -14.69 -9.75 32.39
N VAL A 114 -15.36 -8.97 33.24
CA VAL A 114 -15.58 -9.37 34.64
C VAL A 114 -16.75 -10.35 34.71
N LEU A 115 -16.50 -11.53 35.26
CA LEU A 115 -17.50 -12.58 35.46
C LEU A 115 -18.22 -12.45 36.80
N SER A 116 -17.50 -12.07 37.85
CA SER A 116 -18.07 -11.82 39.18
C SER A 116 -17.21 -10.84 39.98
N GLY A 117 -17.83 -10.09 40.89
CA GLY A 117 -17.15 -9.09 41.70
C GLY A 117 -16.92 -7.77 40.94
N ALA A 118 -15.85 -7.06 41.31
CA ALA A 118 -15.47 -5.79 40.70
C ALA A 118 -13.94 -5.68 40.63
N ILE A 119 -13.43 -5.30 39.46
CA ILE A 119 -12.00 -5.24 39.17
C ILE A 119 -11.66 -3.88 38.59
N ALA A 120 -10.68 -3.19 39.18
CA ALA A 120 -10.03 -2.05 38.54
C ALA A 120 -8.92 -2.57 37.63
N VAL A 121 -8.99 -2.24 36.32
CA VAL A 121 -8.12 -2.79 35.28
C VAL A 121 -7.73 -1.75 34.22
N GLY A 122 -6.54 -1.89 33.65
CA GLY A 122 -6.05 -1.02 32.58
C GLY A 122 -4.65 -0.45 32.86
N PRO A 123 -4.18 0.52 32.04
CA PRO A 123 -2.89 1.17 32.22
C PRO A 123 -2.76 1.79 33.62
N LEU A 124 -1.56 1.74 34.21
CA LEU A 124 -1.33 2.30 35.56
C LEU A 124 -1.73 3.78 35.69
N SER A 125 -1.67 4.54 34.60
CA SER A 125 -2.06 5.95 34.56
C SER A 125 -3.57 6.16 34.64
N THR A 126 -4.37 5.21 34.16
CA THR A 126 -5.81 5.37 33.91
C THR A 126 -6.57 4.05 34.08
N PRO A 127 -6.54 3.40 35.27
CA PRO A 127 -7.29 2.18 35.50
C PRO A 127 -8.80 2.44 35.51
N MET A 128 -9.56 1.53 34.88
CA MET A 128 -11.02 1.57 34.81
C MET A 128 -11.64 0.54 35.77
N LEU A 129 -12.60 0.97 36.59
CA LEU A 129 -13.37 0.06 37.44
C LEU A 129 -14.46 -0.63 36.62
N LEU A 130 -14.44 -1.97 36.61
CA LEU A 130 -15.43 -2.82 35.97
C LEU A 130 -16.19 -3.66 36.99
N HIS A 131 -17.48 -3.84 36.76
CA HIS A 131 -18.38 -4.74 37.48
C HIS A 131 -18.71 -5.97 36.64
N ALA A 132 -19.24 -7.02 37.29
CA ALA A 132 -19.71 -8.23 36.61
C ALA A 132 -20.59 -7.93 35.38
N GLY A 133 -20.26 -8.55 34.26
CA GLY A 133 -20.90 -8.35 32.95
C GLY A 133 -20.30 -7.21 32.11
N GLN A 134 -19.39 -6.39 32.65
CA GLN A 134 -18.72 -5.32 31.92
C GLN A 134 -17.39 -5.78 31.32
N SER A 135 -16.96 -5.08 30.27
CA SER A 135 -15.67 -5.31 29.61
C SER A 135 -14.92 -4.03 29.30
N HIS A 136 -13.59 -4.10 29.29
CA HIS A 136 -12.72 -3.02 28.85
C HIS A 136 -11.57 -3.57 28.02
N GLN A 137 -11.32 -2.94 26.88
CA GLN A 137 -10.14 -3.21 26.05
C GLN A 137 -9.14 -2.06 26.17
N PHE A 138 -7.87 -2.38 26.36
CA PHE A 138 -6.78 -1.40 26.47
C PHE A 138 -5.48 -1.94 25.85
N ALA A 139 -4.57 -1.02 25.51
CA ALA A 139 -3.21 -1.36 25.07
C ALA A 139 -2.43 -1.92 26.26
N ALA A 140 -1.90 -3.13 26.12
CA ALA A 140 -1.21 -3.86 27.18
C ALA A 140 0.31 -3.95 26.94
N ASP A 141 0.81 -3.30 25.90
CA ASP A 141 2.23 -2.99 25.68
C ASP A 141 2.74 -1.82 26.53
N VAL A 142 2.01 -1.50 27.61
CA VAL A 142 2.39 -0.59 28.68
C VAL A 142 2.14 -1.25 30.05
N PRO A 143 2.81 -0.81 31.13
CA PRO A 143 2.54 -1.33 32.47
C PRO A 143 1.08 -1.12 32.89
N HIS A 144 0.45 -2.17 33.42
CA HIS A 144 -0.98 -2.20 33.73
C HIS A 144 -1.28 -2.95 35.05
N ILE A 145 -2.50 -2.79 35.56
CA ILE A 145 -2.92 -3.31 36.87
C ILE A 145 -4.21 -4.12 36.80
N TYR A 146 -4.33 -5.07 37.72
CA TYR A 146 -5.57 -5.75 38.09
C TYR A 146 -5.75 -5.65 39.60
N SER A 147 -6.85 -5.05 40.07
CA SER A 147 -7.13 -4.92 41.50
C SER A 147 -8.56 -5.28 41.82
N SER A 148 -8.75 -6.21 42.75
CA SER A 148 -10.07 -6.50 43.34
C SER A 148 -10.35 -5.59 44.54
N GLY A 149 -11.63 -5.39 44.83
CA GLY A 149 -12.09 -4.72 46.05
C GLY A 149 -12.16 -5.66 47.26
N ALA A 150 -13.04 -5.36 48.21
CA ALA A 150 -13.21 -6.17 49.42
C ALA A 150 -13.76 -7.59 49.17
N GLU A 151 -14.29 -7.86 47.98
CA GLU A 151 -14.82 -9.16 47.58
C GLU A 151 -13.91 -9.82 46.54
N PRO A 152 -13.75 -11.16 46.57
CA PRO A 152 -13.09 -11.91 45.50
C PRO A 152 -13.74 -11.63 44.15
N SER A 153 -12.93 -11.59 43.11
CA SER A 153 -13.38 -11.25 41.76
C SER A 153 -12.81 -12.21 40.73
N ARG A 154 -13.57 -12.46 39.67
CA ARG A 154 -13.21 -13.37 38.59
C ARG A 154 -13.41 -12.69 37.25
N ALA A 155 -12.48 -12.88 36.32
CA ALA A 155 -12.56 -12.31 34.97
C ALA A 155 -12.01 -13.26 33.91
N ILE A 156 -12.43 -13.04 32.67
CA ILE A 156 -11.72 -13.53 31.49
C ILE A 156 -10.82 -12.40 31.00
N VAL A 157 -9.54 -12.69 30.85
CA VAL A 157 -8.56 -11.79 30.23
C VAL A 157 -8.20 -12.37 28.88
N THR A 158 -8.52 -11.66 27.81
CA THR A 158 -8.17 -12.04 26.45
C THR A 158 -6.98 -11.21 26.01
N ILE A 159 -5.82 -11.84 25.85
CA ILE A 159 -4.61 -11.24 25.31
C ILE A 159 -4.62 -11.43 23.80
N ILE A 160 -4.59 -10.32 23.08
CA ILE A 160 -4.66 -10.27 21.63
C ILE A 160 -3.29 -9.82 21.15
N TYR A 161 -2.54 -10.75 20.57
CA TYR A 161 -1.25 -10.46 19.96
C TYR A 161 -1.46 -9.84 18.56
N PRO A 162 -0.54 -8.97 18.11
CA PRO A 162 -0.55 -8.50 16.74
C PRO A 162 -0.42 -9.68 15.76
N GLU A 163 -0.91 -9.52 14.53
CA GLU A 163 -0.62 -10.47 13.45
C GLU A 163 0.92 -10.64 13.32
N ASP A 164 1.40 -11.88 13.28
CA ASP A 164 2.83 -12.18 13.13
C ASP A 164 3.29 -11.79 11.72
N ASP A 165 4.22 -10.84 11.64
CA ASP A 165 4.78 -10.35 10.37
C ASP A 165 5.63 -11.43 9.67
N THR A 166 6.09 -12.45 10.40
CA THR A 166 7.05 -13.45 9.91
C THR A 166 6.46 -14.83 9.69
N ALA A 167 5.25 -15.11 10.19
CA ALA A 167 4.64 -16.43 10.03
C ALA A 167 4.62 -16.85 8.54
N LEU A 168 4.98 -18.09 8.25
CA LEU A 168 4.97 -18.61 6.89
C LEU A 168 3.55 -19.01 6.49
N THR A 169 3.14 -18.68 5.27
CA THR A 169 1.97 -19.26 4.63
C THR A 169 2.31 -20.64 4.06
N SER A 170 1.31 -21.41 3.65
CA SER A 170 1.55 -22.70 2.95
C SER A 170 2.27 -22.55 1.61
N GLU A 171 2.34 -21.33 1.07
CA GLU A 171 2.94 -21.01 -0.22
C GLU A 171 4.40 -20.54 -0.08
N ASP A 172 4.87 -20.30 1.15
CA ASP A 172 6.22 -19.86 1.42
C ASP A 172 7.20 -21.04 1.49
N GLN A 173 8.39 -20.84 0.96
CA GLN A 173 9.48 -21.82 1.00
C GLN A 173 10.57 -21.36 1.97
N GLU A 174 11.16 -22.31 2.68
CA GLU A 174 12.34 -22.08 3.50
C GLU A 174 13.52 -22.90 2.99
N LEU A 175 14.67 -22.25 2.84
CA LEU A 175 15.94 -22.86 2.46
C LEU A 175 17.01 -22.51 3.50
N GLU A 176 17.94 -23.42 3.76
CA GLU A 176 19.20 -23.05 4.43
C GLU A 176 20.11 -22.31 3.45
N TRP A 177 21.02 -21.48 3.99
CA TRP A 177 21.99 -20.79 3.17
C TRP A 177 22.93 -21.77 2.44
N PRO A 178 23.07 -21.68 1.11
CA PRO A 178 23.91 -22.59 0.33
C PRO A 178 25.42 -22.36 0.58
N VAL A 179 26.17 -23.43 0.85
CA VAL A 179 27.62 -23.40 1.12
C VAL A 179 28.45 -23.87 -0.08
N GLY A 180 27.85 -24.59 -1.03
CA GLY A 180 28.55 -25.20 -2.18
C GLY A 180 27.83 -25.04 -3.52
N LYS A 181 28.55 -25.32 -4.63
CA LYS A 181 28.05 -25.17 -6.00
C LYS A 181 26.76 -25.96 -6.28
N ASP A 182 26.66 -27.17 -5.74
CA ASP A 182 25.49 -28.04 -5.93
C ASP A 182 24.26 -27.51 -5.18
N GLU A 183 24.45 -26.98 -3.98
CA GLU A 183 23.40 -26.32 -3.20
C GLU A 183 22.91 -25.06 -3.92
N TRP A 184 23.82 -24.27 -4.49
CA TRP A 184 23.46 -23.12 -5.34
C TRP A 184 22.71 -23.54 -6.61
N ALA A 185 22.97 -24.72 -7.17
CA ALA A 185 22.18 -25.26 -8.28
C ALA A 185 20.72 -25.56 -7.85
N ASN A 186 20.52 -26.09 -6.64
CA ASN A 186 19.18 -26.29 -6.08
C ASN A 186 18.48 -24.94 -5.80
N VAL A 187 19.18 -23.98 -5.17
CA VAL A 187 18.64 -22.63 -4.94
C VAL A 187 18.17 -22.00 -6.25
N ARG A 188 18.99 -22.06 -7.31
CA ARG A 188 18.59 -21.60 -8.66
C ARG A 188 17.33 -22.30 -9.16
N ALA A 189 17.18 -23.61 -8.94
CA ALA A 189 15.98 -24.33 -9.35
C ALA A 189 14.73 -23.81 -8.62
N GLN A 190 14.82 -23.55 -7.30
CA GLN A 190 13.71 -22.99 -6.52
C GLN A 190 13.37 -21.55 -6.91
N LEU A 191 14.38 -20.68 -7.12
CA LEU A 191 14.16 -19.31 -7.62
C LEU A 191 13.45 -19.32 -8.98
N ASN A 192 13.86 -20.22 -9.90
CA ASN A 192 13.19 -20.36 -11.20
C ASN A 192 11.76 -20.88 -11.06
N ARG A 193 11.52 -21.82 -10.14
CA ARG A 193 10.18 -22.35 -9.88
C ARG A 193 9.24 -21.27 -9.36
N ALA A 194 9.65 -20.50 -8.35
CA ALA A 194 8.87 -19.39 -7.80
C ALA A 194 8.49 -18.37 -8.89
N ARG A 195 9.43 -18.07 -9.81
CA ARG A 195 9.15 -17.22 -10.97
C ARG A 195 8.09 -17.81 -11.91
N ILE A 196 8.14 -19.11 -12.18
CA ILE A 196 7.15 -19.81 -13.02
C ILE A 196 5.78 -19.86 -12.33
N GLU A 197 5.72 -20.02 -11.01
CA GLU A 197 4.47 -20.05 -10.25
C GLU A 197 3.72 -18.71 -10.36
N VAL A 198 4.42 -17.58 -10.13
CA VAL A 198 3.79 -16.25 -10.27
C VAL A 198 3.41 -15.92 -11.72
N GLN A 199 4.19 -16.40 -12.69
CA GLN A 199 3.85 -16.32 -14.12
C GLN A 199 2.54 -17.04 -14.47
N ASN A 200 2.28 -18.18 -13.82
CA ASN A 200 1.09 -18.99 -14.07
C ASN A 200 -0.11 -18.60 -13.21
N GLY A 201 -0.02 -17.51 -12.44
CA GLY A 201 -1.17 -16.90 -11.80
C GLY A 201 -1.09 -16.76 -10.28
N TYR A 202 -0.02 -17.24 -9.63
CA TYR A 202 0.18 -16.99 -8.20
C TYR A 202 0.39 -15.50 -7.99
N ALA A 203 -0.29 -14.90 -7.01
CA ALA A 203 -0.13 -13.47 -6.75
C ALA A 203 1.30 -13.13 -6.31
N HIS A 204 1.87 -13.98 -5.46
CA HIS A 204 3.26 -13.90 -5.05
C HIS A 204 3.80 -15.28 -4.61
N SER A 205 5.11 -15.39 -4.51
CA SER A 205 5.82 -16.54 -3.94
C SER A 205 7.01 -16.03 -3.12
N ARG A 206 7.22 -16.58 -1.92
CA ARG A 206 8.28 -16.13 -1.00
C ARG A 206 9.26 -17.26 -0.71
N ILE A 207 10.56 -16.96 -0.77
CA ILE A 207 11.64 -17.88 -0.40
C ILE A 207 12.47 -17.22 0.70
N THR A 208 12.49 -17.84 1.87
CA THR A 208 13.24 -17.40 3.04
C THR A 208 14.54 -18.20 3.16
N PHE A 209 15.67 -17.50 3.18
CA PHE A 209 17.00 -18.07 3.35
C PHE A 209 17.44 -17.95 4.81
N LYS A 210 17.34 -19.07 5.53
CA LYS A 210 17.81 -19.22 6.91
C LYS A 210 19.34 -19.20 6.95
N SER A 211 19.88 -18.68 8.06
CA SER A 211 21.32 -18.72 8.34
C SER A 211 22.19 -17.98 7.30
N ALA A 212 21.63 -16.97 6.62
CA ALA A 212 22.39 -16.15 5.68
C ALA A 212 23.60 -15.48 6.36
N PRO A 213 24.78 -15.43 5.70
CA PRO A 213 25.99 -14.90 6.31
C PRO A 213 25.89 -13.38 6.48
N GLU A 214 26.49 -12.88 7.56
CA GLU A 214 26.69 -11.45 7.76
C GLU A 214 27.98 -10.97 7.04
N PRO A 215 27.99 -9.76 6.45
CA PRO A 215 26.89 -8.80 6.40
C PRO A 215 25.80 -9.22 5.39
N LEU A 216 24.54 -9.19 5.83
CA LEU A 216 23.39 -9.66 5.05
C LEU A 216 23.27 -9.02 3.67
N GLN A 217 23.72 -7.78 3.51
CA GLN A 217 23.73 -7.09 2.20
C GLN A 217 24.60 -7.80 1.15
N SER A 218 25.70 -8.44 1.56
CA SER A 218 26.50 -9.25 0.65
C SER A 218 25.78 -10.54 0.25
N ALA A 219 25.02 -11.14 1.18
CA ALA A 219 24.17 -12.28 0.89
C ALA A 219 23.02 -11.91 -0.07
N ILE A 220 22.36 -10.77 0.14
CA ILE A 220 21.31 -10.24 -0.75
C ILE A 220 21.85 -10.10 -2.18
N ARG A 221 23.01 -9.46 -2.35
CA ARG A 221 23.65 -9.29 -3.66
C ARG A 221 23.94 -10.61 -4.38
N LEU A 222 24.33 -11.65 -3.65
CA LEU A 222 24.54 -12.98 -4.25
C LEU A 222 23.23 -13.56 -4.81
N ILE A 223 22.09 -13.36 -4.13
CA ILE A 223 20.79 -13.80 -4.64
C ILE A 223 20.40 -12.95 -5.86
N GLU A 224 20.62 -11.64 -5.82
CA GLU A 224 20.36 -10.72 -6.95
C GLU A 224 21.18 -11.08 -8.19
N ASP A 225 22.47 -11.42 -8.02
CA ASP A 225 23.34 -11.87 -9.10
C ASP A 225 22.82 -13.18 -9.74
N GLU A 226 22.38 -14.14 -8.92
CA GLU A 226 21.77 -15.38 -9.42
C GLU A 226 20.46 -15.12 -10.18
N LEU A 227 19.69 -14.11 -9.79
CA LEU A 227 18.49 -13.67 -10.53
C LEU A 227 18.85 -12.98 -11.85
N ALA A 228 19.94 -12.21 -11.90
CA ALA A 228 20.36 -11.43 -13.07
C ALA A 228 20.98 -12.27 -14.20
N THR A 229 21.64 -13.39 -13.88
CA THR A 229 22.39 -14.23 -14.86
C THR A 229 21.56 -14.91 -15.97
N ARG A 230 20.23 -14.72 -16.03
CA ARG A 230 19.36 -15.28 -17.08
C ARG A 230 18.41 -14.24 -17.70
N SER A 231 18.99 -13.31 -18.47
CA SER A 231 18.28 -12.26 -19.24
C SER A 231 17.65 -12.70 -20.57
N GLY A 232 17.63 -14.00 -20.89
CA GLY A 232 17.06 -14.52 -22.15
C GLY A 232 15.53 -14.64 -22.18
N ILE A 233 14.89 -14.68 -21.00
CA ILE A 233 13.44 -14.66 -20.82
C ILE A 233 13.16 -13.42 -19.97
N ALA A 234 12.77 -12.32 -20.62
CA ALA A 234 12.46 -11.07 -19.94
C ALA A 234 11.34 -11.28 -18.90
N GLU A 235 11.70 -11.09 -17.62
CA GLU A 235 11.05 -10.22 -16.63
C GLU A 235 9.51 -10.14 -16.61
N THR A 236 8.80 -11.27 -16.59
CA THR A 236 7.35 -11.26 -16.32
C THR A 236 7.02 -11.39 -14.82
N ALA A 237 8.02 -11.30 -13.94
CA ALA A 237 7.85 -11.31 -12.49
C ALA A 237 8.73 -10.21 -11.89
N LYS A 238 8.18 -9.43 -10.95
CA LYS A 238 8.97 -8.50 -10.15
C LYS A 238 9.55 -9.27 -8.98
N VAL A 239 10.84 -9.13 -8.74
CA VAL A 239 11.53 -9.85 -7.67
C VAL A 239 12.24 -8.84 -6.78
N PHE A 240 12.02 -8.98 -5.48
CA PHE A 240 12.69 -8.17 -4.47
C PHE A 240 13.39 -9.09 -3.48
N VAL A 241 14.65 -8.80 -3.20
CA VAL A 241 15.41 -9.48 -2.14
C VAL A 241 15.54 -8.50 -0.99
N THR A 242 14.98 -8.88 0.16
CA THR A 242 14.86 -8.01 1.33
C THR A 242 15.46 -8.67 2.56
N GLY A 243 15.87 -7.86 3.53
CA GLY A 243 16.42 -8.31 4.79
C GLY A 243 17.34 -7.25 5.41
N ASN A 244 16.98 -6.80 6.62
CA ASN A 244 17.86 -5.94 7.43
C ASN A 244 18.69 -6.74 8.45
N ARG A 245 18.22 -7.96 8.79
CA ARG A 245 18.87 -8.99 9.62
C ARG A 245 18.42 -10.36 9.11
N THR A 246 19.14 -11.42 9.46
CA THR A 246 18.75 -12.78 9.07
C THR A 246 17.29 -13.07 9.47
N PRO A 247 16.48 -13.65 8.56
CA PRO A 247 16.83 -14.23 7.25
C PRO A 247 16.81 -13.23 6.07
N ALA A 248 17.50 -13.57 4.97
CA ALA A 248 17.27 -12.92 3.67
C ALA A 248 16.01 -13.51 3.03
N ILE A 249 15.19 -12.68 2.36
CA ILE A 249 13.91 -13.09 1.79
C ILE A 249 13.82 -12.64 0.34
N ALA A 250 13.74 -13.58 -0.59
CA ALA A 250 13.42 -13.31 -1.99
C ALA A 250 11.90 -13.46 -2.19
N THR A 251 11.24 -12.39 -2.60
CA THR A 251 9.81 -12.40 -2.91
C THR A 251 9.58 -12.10 -4.37
N PHE A 252 8.82 -12.98 -5.01
CA PHE A 252 8.43 -12.93 -6.40
C PHE A 252 6.98 -12.48 -6.47
N TYR A 253 6.69 -11.50 -7.31
CA TYR A 253 5.36 -10.99 -7.55
C TYR A 253 4.99 -11.14 -9.01
N ARG A 254 3.72 -11.45 -9.24
CA ARG A 254 3.13 -11.40 -10.58
C ARG A 254 3.04 -9.94 -11.04
N THR A 255 3.62 -9.59 -12.18
CA THR A 255 3.60 -8.22 -12.69
C THR A 255 2.19 -7.73 -13.02
N THR A 256 1.99 -6.41 -12.92
CA THR A 256 0.78 -5.75 -13.39
C THR A 256 0.57 -5.96 -14.88
N GLN A 257 -0.69 -6.12 -15.27
CA GLN A 257 -1.09 -6.29 -16.66
C GLN A 257 -1.71 -5.01 -17.19
N MET A 258 -1.26 -4.57 -18.35
CA MET A 258 -1.96 -3.56 -19.14
C MET A 258 -2.82 -4.25 -20.19
N ARG A 259 -3.95 -3.62 -20.57
CA ARG A 259 -4.80 -4.10 -21.66
C ARG A 259 -4.71 -3.17 -22.87
N PRO A 260 -5.00 -3.68 -24.09
CA PRO A 260 -5.15 -2.85 -25.27
C PRO A 260 -6.23 -1.78 -25.06
N LEU A 261 -5.91 -0.55 -25.47
CA LEU A 261 -6.81 0.59 -25.38
C LEU A 261 -7.89 0.53 -26.48
N PRO A 262 -9.02 1.23 -26.31
CA PRO A 262 -9.98 1.41 -27.40
C PRO A 262 -9.33 2.15 -28.58
N ILE A 263 -9.79 1.85 -29.79
CA ILE A 263 -9.31 2.48 -31.03
C ILE A 263 -10.52 3.13 -31.69
N ASN A 264 -10.45 4.44 -31.89
CA ASN A 264 -11.38 5.21 -32.69
C ASN A 264 -10.73 5.54 -34.03
N GLU A 265 -11.17 4.84 -35.07
CA GLU A 265 -10.67 5.01 -36.44
C GLU A 265 -10.90 6.43 -37.00
N GLN A 266 -11.85 7.20 -36.43
CA GLN A 266 -12.10 8.58 -36.81
C GLN A 266 -11.02 9.55 -36.29
N LEU A 267 -10.24 9.12 -35.28
CA LEU A 267 -9.19 9.91 -34.62
C LEU A 267 -7.78 9.44 -35.02
N ALA A 268 -7.55 9.13 -36.29
CA ALA A 268 -6.28 8.60 -36.80
C ALA A 268 -5.26 9.71 -37.14
N THR A 269 -5.00 10.65 -36.23
CA THR A 269 -3.92 11.64 -36.43
C THR A 269 -2.54 10.95 -36.29
N PRO A 270 -1.45 11.53 -36.84
CA PRO A 270 -0.11 10.99 -36.63
C PRO A 270 0.27 10.85 -35.15
N LEU A 271 -0.08 11.84 -34.32
CA LEU A 271 0.18 11.81 -32.89
C LEU A 271 -0.58 10.66 -32.20
N ILE A 272 -1.89 10.52 -32.43
CA ILE A 272 -2.68 9.44 -31.84
C ILE A 272 -2.16 8.07 -32.27
N THR A 273 -1.80 7.92 -33.55
CA THR A 273 -1.23 6.67 -34.07
C THR A 273 0.07 6.31 -33.35
N ASN A 274 1.00 7.27 -33.18
CA ASN A 274 2.23 7.05 -32.42
C ASN A 274 1.94 6.69 -30.95
N CYS A 275 1.02 7.42 -30.31
CA CYS A 275 0.64 7.16 -28.91
C CYS A 275 0.02 5.75 -28.74
N ARG A 276 -0.78 5.28 -29.70
CA ARG A 276 -1.31 3.90 -29.72
C ARG A 276 -0.19 2.87 -29.78
N GLU A 277 0.80 3.08 -30.65
CA GLU A 277 1.94 2.18 -30.78
C GLU A 277 2.76 2.10 -29.49
N LEU A 278 3.07 3.25 -28.89
CA LEU A 278 3.76 3.32 -27.59
C LEU A 278 2.94 2.63 -26.48
N ALA A 279 1.65 2.94 -26.37
CA ALA A 279 0.78 2.31 -25.40
C ALA A 279 0.68 0.78 -25.60
N ASN A 280 0.69 0.29 -26.83
CA ASN A 280 0.68 -1.15 -27.10
C ASN A 280 2.04 -1.80 -26.78
N ALA A 281 3.15 -1.11 -27.03
CA ALA A 281 4.49 -1.59 -26.70
C ALA A 281 4.67 -1.83 -25.20
N ALA A 282 4.06 -0.98 -24.35
CA ALA A 282 4.10 -1.12 -22.89
C ALA A 282 3.36 -2.38 -22.36
N ILE A 283 2.40 -2.93 -23.11
CA ILE A 283 1.62 -4.11 -22.68
C ILE A 283 2.48 -5.37 -22.62
N THR A 284 3.32 -5.58 -23.65
CA THR A 284 4.13 -6.80 -23.77
C THR A 284 5.59 -6.45 -24.08
N PRO A 285 6.36 -5.97 -23.09
CA PRO A 285 7.70 -5.44 -23.32
C PRO A 285 8.66 -6.45 -24.00
N TRP A 286 8.48 -7.75 -23.79
CA TRP A 286 9.35 -8.78 -24.40
C TRP A 286 9.02 -9.17 -25.84
N LEU A 287 7.81 -8.84 -26.32
CA LEU A 287 7.45 -8.92 -27.74
C LEU A 287 7.95 -7.68 -28.50
N ALA A 288 8.30 -6.61 -27.79
CA ALA A 288 8.86 -5.38 -28.32
C ALA A 288 10.33 -5.50 -28.79
N LYS A 289 10.79 -6.69 -29.22
CA LYS A 289 12.12 -6.94 -29.83
C LYS A 289 12.44 -6.09 -31.08
N LYS A 290 11.56 -5.16 -31.46
CA LYS A 290 11.66 -4.24 -32.59
C LYS A 290 11.67 -2.77 -32.19
N VAL A 291 11.62 -2.42 -30.90
CA VAL A 291 11.56 -1.02 -30.47
C VAL A 291 12.97 -0.54 -30.12
N ASP A 292 13.40 0.51 -30.81
CA ASP A 292 14.71 1.13 -30.60
C ASP A 292 14.70 1.95 -29.31
N ALA A 293 15.51 1.55 -28.33
CA ALA A 293 15.55 2.21 -27.03
C ALA A 293 16.12 3.64 -27.11
N ASP A 294 17.00 3.91 -28.09
CA ASP A 294 17.56 5.24 -28.28
C ASP A 294 16.51 6.18 -28.90
N ASP A 295 15.66 5.67 -29.82
CA ASP A 295 14.51 6.40 -30.35
C ASP A 295 13.47 6.70 -29.27
N LEU A 296 13.11 5.71 -28.45
CA LEU A 296 12.21 5.93 -27.31
C LEU A 296 12.76 6.97 -26.33
N HIS A 297 14.07 6.92 -26.06
CA HIS A 297 14.69 7.88 -25.17
C HIS A 297 14.63 9.28 -25.78
N ALA A 298 14.99 9.42 -27.06
CA ALA A 298 14.86 10.68 -27.78
C ALA A 298 13.42 11.22 -27.77
N LYS A 299 12.41 10.37 -28.00
CA LYS A 299 10.99 10.75 -27.88
C LYS A 299 10.62 11.21 -26.47
N SER A 300 11.08 10.50 -25.44
CA SER A 300 10.80 10.84 -24.04
C SER A 300 11.38 12.20 -23.63
N GLN A 301 12.49 12.64 -24.25
CA GLN A 301 13.18 13.88 -23.89
C GLN A 301 12.86 15.04 -24.83
N ASN A 302 12.61 14.78 -26.12
CA ASN A 302 12.57 15.82 -27.15
C ASN A 302 11.20 15.99 -27.81
N SER A 303 10.19 15.18 -27.46
CA SER A 303 8.85 15.38 -28.03
C SER A 303 8.29 16.75 -27.62
N THR A 304 7.59 17.39 -28.57
CA THR A 304 6.83 18.61 -28.32
C THR A 304 5.50 18.34 -27.62
N HIS A 305 5.08 17.07 -27.54
CA HIS A 305 3.84 16.62 -26.90
C HIS A 305 4.17 15.87 -25.61
N ILE A 306 3.61 16.32 -24.49
CA ILE A 306 3.83 15.70 -23.18
C ILE A 306 3.35 14.24 -23.18
N ILE A 307 2.23 13.96 -23.84
CA ILE A 307 1.68 12.60 -23.85
C ILE A 307 2.58 11.59 -24.58
N GLU A 308 3.21 11.98 -25.69
CA GLU A 308 4.15 11.12 -26.41
C GLU A 308 5.41 10.90 -25.57
N ALA A 309 5.91 11.96 -24.92
CA ALA A 309 7.06 11.86 -24.02
C ALA A 309 6.81 10.89 -22.86
N ALA A 310 5.65 11.01 -22.21
CA ALA A 310 5.25 10.17 -21.09
C ALA A 310 5.07 8.69 -21.49
N LEU A 311 4.39 8.42 -22.61
CA LEU A 311 4.20 7.05 -23.10
C LEU A 311 5.52 6.39 -23.52
N ALA A 312 6.45 7.14 -24.14
CA ALA A 312 7.78 6.61 -24.48
C ALA A 312 8.61 6.29 -23.23
N ALA A 313 8.56 7.15 -22.21
CA ALA A 313 9.20 6.92 -20.91
C ALA A 313 8.62 5.69 -20.19
N GLU A 314 7.30 5.48 -20.25
CA GLU A 314 6.63 4.29 -19.69
C GLU A 314 7.15 3.00 -20.33
N VAL A 315 7.29 2.96 -21.67
CA VAL A 315 7.83 1.79 -22.38
C VAL A 315 9.25 1.47 -21.92
N LEU A 316 10.14 2.48 -21.85
CA LEU A 316 11.51 2.29 -21.38
C LEU A 316 11.57 1.79 -19.93
N THR A 317 10.77 2.40 -19.05
CA THR A 317 10.71 2.04 -17.63
C THR A 317 10.27 0.58 -17.46
N ARG A 318 9.29 0.12 -18.25
CA ARG A 318 8.85 -1.29 -18.26
C ARG A 318 9.84 -2.26 -18.91
N LEU A 319 10.80 -1.76 -19.69
CA LEU A 319 11.94 -2.52 -20.23
C LEU A 319 13.14 -2.55 -19.25
N GLY A 320 12.95 -2.12 -18.00
CA GLY A 320 14.01 -2.08 -16.99
C GLY A 320 14.97 -0.91 -17.15
N ARG A 321 14.57 0.14 -17.88
CA ARG A 321 15.34 1.39 -18.06
C ARG A 321 14.53 2.57 -17.49
N PRO A 322 14.57 2.81 -16.18
CA PRO A 322 13.77 3.86 -15.54
C PRO A 322 14.03 5.19 -16.22
N THR A 323 12.98 5.80 -16.77
CA THR A 323 13.11 7.01 -17.60
C THR A 323 12.11 8.04 -17.14
N VAL A 324 12.59 9.26 -16.91
CA VAL A 324 11.76 10.40 -16.50
C VAL A 324 11.47 11.26 -17.74
N PRO A 325 10.19 11.40 -18.17
CA PRO A 325 9.85 12.13 -19.38
C PRO A 325 10.14 13.64 -19.26
N THR A 326 10.22 14.30 -20.41
CA THR A 326 10.11 15.76 -20.47
C THR A 326 8.76 16.20 -19.93
N GLY A 327 8.76 17.33 -19.21
CA GLY A 327 7.61 17.82 -18.43
C GLY A 327 7.87 17.79 -16.93
N ILE A 328 8.74 16.89 -16.45
CA ILE A 328 9.22 16.91 -15.06
C ILE A 328 10.45 17.81 -14.94
N SER A 329 10.30 18.86 -14.14
CA SER A 329 11.32 19.84 -13.84
C SER A 329 12.23 19.38 -12.69
N GLN A 330 13.53 19.65 -12.78
CA GLN A 330 14.46 19.51 -11.65
C GLN A 330 14.46 20.73 -10.71
N LYS A 331 13.65 21.76 -11.02
CA LYS A 331 13.60 23.00 -10.23
C LYS A 331 12.93 22.78 -8.87
N GLN A 332 13.21 23.72 -7.96
CA GLN A 332 12.73 23.75 -6.59
C GLN A 332 11.21 23.64 -6.49
N VAL A 333 10.72 22.56 -5.87
CA VAL A 333 9.35 22.47 -5.34
C VAL A 333 9.46 22.72 -3.85
N THR A 334 8.77 23.73 -3.32
CA THR A 334 8.80 24.01 -1.88
C THR A 334 7.54 23.42 -1.25
N PRO A 335 7.62 22.30 -0.52
CA PRO A 335 6.45 21.72 0.11
C PRO A 335 5.89 22.69 1.16
N LYS A 336 4.58 22.88 1.22
CA LYS A 336 3.96 23.62 2.34
C LYS A 336 3.72 22.65 3.50
N GLN A 337 4.23 22.99 4.68
CA GLN A 337 3.83 22.32 5.93
C GLN A 337 2.46 22.85 6.37
N SER A 338 1.38 22.06 6.25
CA SER A 338 0.09 22.40 6.87
C SER A 338 0.04 21.91 8.33
N PRO A 339 -0.28 22.78 9.31
CA PRO A 339 -0.44 22.37 10.71
C PRO A 339 -1.66 21.47 10.93
N LEU A 340 -1.55 20.54 11.88
CA LEU A 340 -2.42 19.39 12.11
C LEU A 340 -3.90 19.67 12.53
N MET A 341 -4.37 20.92 12.66
CA MET A 341 -5.54 21.22 13.53
C MET A 341 -6.82 21.80 12.91
N ASP A 342 -6.90 22.09 11.61
CA ASP A 342 -8.18 22.37 10.93
C ASP A 342 -8.02 21.88 9.48
N ARG A 343 -8.86 20.96 8.98
CA ARG A 343 -8.53 20.25 7.72
C ARG A 343 -9.65 20.24 6.68
N MET A 344 -9.36 20.81 5.51
CA MET A 344 -9.93 20.44 4.22
C MET A 344 -8.94 19.52 3.46
N PHE A 345 -9.44 18.89 2.39
CA PHE A 345 -8.75 17.95 1.48
C PHE A 345 -7.29 18.31 1.12
N GLU A 346 -6.99 19.58 0.93
CA GLU A 346 -5.69 20.11 0.46
C GLU A 346 -4.57 20.08 1.51
N ASP A 347 -4.89 19.88 2.79
CA ASP A 347 -3.90 19.90 3.87
C ASP A 347 -3.08 18.60 4.00
N ARG A 348 -3.40 17.58 3.18
CA ARG A 348 -2.80 16.23 3.29
C ARG A 348 -2.20 15.67 2.01
N ILE A 349 -2.46 16.27 0.85
CA ILE A 349 -1.80 15.91 -0.41
C ILE A 349 -1.17 17.20 -0.94
N ASP A 350 0.14 17.19 -1.14
CA ASP A 350 0.85 18.38 -1.62
C ASP A 350 0.65 18.52 -3.13
N VAL A 351 -0.25 19.43 -3.52
CA VAL A 351 -0.61 19.69 -4.92
C VAL A 351 0.58 20.19 -5.74
N ASP A 352 1.52 20.92 -5.13
CA ASP A 352 2.74 21.38 -5.81
C ASP A 352 3.66 20.19 -6.14
N VAL A 353 3.77 19.23 -5.22
CA VAL A 353 4.55 18.00 -5.43
C VAL A 353 3.84 17.06 -6.42
N TYR A 354 2.50 16.99 -6.38
CA TYR A 354 1.69 16.25 -7.36
C TYR A 354 1.93 16.79 -8.78
N GLU A 355 1.81 18.11 -8.98
CA GLU A 355 2.08 18.76 -10.28
C GLU A 355 3.46 18.42 -10.84
N ALA A 356 4.46 18.31 -9.95
CA ALA A 356 5.84 18.13 -10.34
C ALA A 356 6.20 16.69 -10.77
N TYR A 357 5.54 15.66 -10.23
CA TYR A 357 6.02 14.27 -10.35
C TYR A 357 5.01 13.26 -10.91
N GLU A 358 3.74 13.61 -11.04
CA GLU A 358 2.71 12.67 -11.49
C GLU A 358 2.97 12.06 -12.89
N LEU A 359 3.78 12.70 -13.74
CA LEU A 359 4.13 12.16 -15.06
C LEU A 359 4.88 10.81 -15.02
N VAL A 360 5.49 10.42 -13.90
CA VAL A 360 6.08 9.08 -13.74
C VAL A 360 5.08 8.03 -13.24
N HIS A 361 3.85 8.43 -12.91
CA HIS A 361 2.80 7.52 -12.48
C HIS A 361 2.47 6.48 -13.57
N PRO A 362 2.52 5.17 -13.25
CA PRO A 362 2.21 4.14 -14.24
C PRO A 362 0.82 4.30 -14.83
N ALA A 363 0.70 4.08 -16.13
CA ALA A 363 -0.54 4.19 -16.90
C ALA A 363 -1.19 5.58 -16.95
N TYR A 364 -0.57 6.63 -16.40
CA TYR A 364 -1.17 7.96 -16.32
C TYR A 364 -1.51 8.54 -17.71
N ALA A 365 -0.54 8.60 -18.61
CA ALA A 365 -0.77 9.03 -19.99
C ALA A 365 -1.69 8.08 -20.78
N ARG A 366 -1.73 6.79 -20.41
CA ARG A 366 -2.65 5.82 -21.02
C ARG A 366 -4.11 6.13 -20.71
N GLN A 367 -4.39 6.64 -19.51
CA GLN A 367 -5.74 7.08 -19.13
C GLN A 367 -6.22 8.17 -20.08
N VAL A 368 -5.40 9.19 -20.29
CA VAL A 368 -5.73 10.31 -21.19
C VAL A 368 -5.94 9.83 -22.62
N LEU A 369 -5.07 8.97 -23.14
CA LEU A 369 -5.25 8.37 -24.47
C LEU A 369 -6.58 7.60 -24.55
N ALA A 370 -6.91 6.80 -23.53
CA ALA A 370 -8.17 6.06 -23.51
C ALA A 370 -9.42 6.97 -23.46
N VAL A 371 -9.34 8.09 -22.72
CA VAL A 371 -10.40 9.12 -22.70
C VAL A 371 -10.53 9.78 -24.07
N ALA A 372 -9.42 10.21 -24.67
CA ALA A 372 -9.42 10.85 -25.99
C ALA A 372 -10.03 9.97 -27.08
N GLU A 373 -9.75 8.66 -27.05
CA GLU A 373 -10.27 7.66 -27.98
C GLU A 373 -11.78 7.40 -27.80
N THR A 374 -12.31 7.56 -26.59
CA THR A 374 -13.72 7.26 -26.29
C THR A 374 -14.64 8.48 -26.29
N LEU A 375 -14.08 9.67 -26.14
CA LEU A 375 -14.83 10.91 -26.32
C LEU A 375 -15.40 11.00 -27.74
N PRO A 376 -16.71 11.31 -27.90
CA PRO A 376 -17.31 11.45 -29.21
C PRO A 376 -16.57 12.46 -30.12
N VAL A 377 -16.58 12.20 -31.42
CA VAL A 377 -16.17 13.20 -32.43
C VAL A 377 -17.40 14.04 -32.74
N PHE A 378 -17.40 15.27 -32.26
CA PHE A 378 -18.56 16.14 -32.41
C PHE A 378 -18.51 16.88 -33.75
N ALA A 379 -19.21 16.35 -34.76
CA ALA A 379 -19.01 16.74 -36.16
C ALA A 379 -19.77 18.01 -36.62
N THR A 380 -20.60 18.65 -35.79
CA THR A 380 -21.67 19.54 -36.31
C THR A 380 -21.92 20.88 -35.58
N LYS A 381 -21.25 21.21 -34.47
CA LYS A 381 -21.45 22.50 -33.78
C LYS A 381 -20.10 23.19 -33.56
N SER A 382 -20.02 24.48 -33.86
CA SER A 382 -18.76 25.27 -33.81
C SER A 382 -18.29 25.61 -32.39
N ASP A 383 -19.17 25.50 -31.39
CA ASP A 383 -18.96 26.08 -30.04
C ASP A 383 -19.15 25.01 -28.93
N GLN A 384 -18.64 23.79 -29.12
CA GLN A 384 -18.88 22.70 -28.18
C GLN A 384 -17.90 22.72 -27.01
N THR A 385 -18.46 22.95 -25.83
CA THR A 385 -17.74 22.94 -24.57
C THR A 385 -17.98 21.62 -23.86
N ILE A 386 -16.90 20.95 -23.44
CA ILE A 386 -16.97 19.83 -22.51
C ILE A 386 -16.63 20.31 -21.10
N LEU A 387 -17.11 19.57 -20.11
CA LEU A 387 -16.79 19.81 -18.70
C LEU A 387 -15.65 18.89 -18.28
N ASP A 388 -14.55 19.42 -17.77
CA ASP A 388 -13.51 18.62 -17.11
C ASP A 388 -13.63 18.81 -15.60
N VAL A 389 -13.84 17.71 -14.87
CA VAL A 389 -14.19 17.70 -13.45
C VAL A 389 -13.07 17.13 -12.61
N GLY A 390 -12.57 17.93 -11.67
CA GLY A 390 -11.42 17.57 -10.85
C GLY A 390 -10.14 17.61 -11.66
N THR A 391 -9.97 18.67 -12.44
CA THR A 391 -8.85 18.84 -13.39
C THR A 391 -7.48 18.82 -12.70
N GLY A 392 -7.41 19.12 -11.40
CA GLY A 392 -6.17 19.32 -10.68
C GLY A 392 -5.31 20.42 -11.34
N PRO A 393 -3.98 20.28 -11.35
CA PRO A 393 -3.06 21.23 -12.00
C PRO A 393 -3.18 21.32 -13.54
N GLY A 394 -4.04 20.51 -14.18
CA GLY A 394 -4.33 20.59 -15.62
C GLY A 394 -3.43 19.77 -16.54
N LEU A 395 -2.58 18.90 -16.00
CA LEU A 395 -1.67 18.08 -16.80
C LEU A 395 -2.42 17.03 -17.68
N PRO A 396 -3.41 16.26 -17.16
CA PRO A 396 -4.23 15.39 -18.01
C PRO A 396 -4.99 16.16 -19.10
N LEU A 397 -5.53 17.34 -18.75
CA LEU A 397 -6.22 18.21 -19.69
C LEU A 397 -5.30 18.68 -20.81
N GLN A 398 -4.05 19.02 -20.50
CA GLN A 398 -3.07 19.40 -21.52
C GLN A 398 -2.81 18.25 -22.51
N MET A 399 -2.57 17.05 -22.00
CA MET A 399 -2.40 15.85 -22.83
C MET A 399 -3.66 15.55 -23.66
N LEU A 400 -4.85 15.79 -23.10
CA LEU A 400 -6.11 15.61 -23.83
C LEU A 400 -6.22 16.60 -25.00
N LEU A 401 -5.90 17.87 -24.78
CA LEU A 401 -5.92 18.92 -25.82
C LEU A 401 -4.82 18.78 -26.87
N GLU A 402 -3.71 18.10 -26.56
CA GLU A 402 -2.72 17.68 -27.55
C GLU A 402 -3.32 16.64 -28.52
N LEU A 403 -4.10 15.67 -28.01
CA LEU A 403 -4.75 14.64 -28.82
C LEU A 403 -6.02 15.13 -29.52
N ARG A 404 -6.78 16.02 -28.88
CA ARG A 404 -8.10 16.51 -29.30
C ARG A 404 -8.09 18.04 -29.35
N PRO A 405 -7.36 18.64 -30.31
CA PRO A 405 -7.15 20.08 -30.36
C PRO A 405 -8.43 20.90 -30.62
N GLU A 406 -9.50 20.25 -31.06
CA GLU A 406 -10.82 20.84 -31.34
C GLU A 406 -11.68 21.12 -30.10
N LEU A 407 -11.32 20.59 -28.93
CA LEU A 407 -12.13 20.72 -27.71
C LEU A 407 -12.03 22.13 -27.10
N HIS A 408 -13.17 22.66 -26.67
CA HIS A 408 -13.24 23.75 -25.69
C HIS A 408 -13.66 23.17 -24.35
N VAL A 409 -13.07 23.62 -23.26
CA VAL A 409 -13.19 22.97 -21.95
C VAL A 409 -13.48 23.99 -20.87
N VAL A 410 -14.54 23.77 -20.11
CA VAL A 410 -14.66 24.36 -18.77
C VAL A 410 -14.05 23.38 -17.79
N ALA A 411 -12.93 23.77 -17.21
CA ALA A 411 -12.16 22.96 -16.26
C ALA A 411 -12.47 23.42 -14.84
N ILE A 412 -13.04 22.53 -14.03
CA ILE A 412 -13.43 22.84 -12.66
C ILE A 412 -12.61 22.04 -11.66
N ASP A 413 -12.14 22.73 -10.62
CA ASP A 413 -11.48 22.11 -9.47
C ASP A 413 -11.78 22.91 -8.20
N PRO A 414 -12.07 22.26 -7.06
CA PRO A 414 -12.31 22.99 -5.82
C PRO A 414 -11.04 23.64 -5.22
N SER A 415 -9.86 23.11 -5.52
CA SER A 415 -8.61 23.56 -4.90
C SER A 415 -8.14 24.89 -5.47
N GLU A 416 -7.84 25.83 -4.57
CA GLU A 416 -7.25 27.12 -4.94
C GLU A 416 -5.85 26.93 -5.54
N ILE A 417 -5.04 26.05 -4.95
CA ILE A 417 -3.67 25.76 -5.42
C ILE A 417 -3.70 25.11 -6.81
N ALA A 418 -4.56 24.10 -7.00
CA ALA A 418 -4.75 23.48 -8.30
C ALA A 418 -5.18 24.51 -9.36
N ASN A 419 -6.12 25.41 -9.01
CA ASN A 419 -6.61 26.44 -9.91
C ASN A 419 -5.52 27.46 -10.31
N VAL A 420 -4.59 27.81 -9.41
CA VAL A 420 -3.43 28.67 -9.73
C VAL A 420 -2.55 28.01 -10.79
N HIS A 421 -2.22 26.72 -10.63
CA HIS A 421 -1.44 25.98 -11.62
C HIS A 421 -2.19 25.83 -12.94
N LEU A 422 -3.47 25.49 -12.88
CA LEU A 422 -4.35 25.35 -14.04
C LEU A 422 -4.42 26.64 -14.86
N SER A 423 -4.71 27.76 -14.19
CA SER A 423 -4.79 29.09 -14.82
C SER A 423 -3.46 29.51 -15.43
N ARG A 424 -2.33 29.18 -14.78
CA ARG A 424 -1.00 29.44 -15.32
C ARG A 424 -0.68 28.58 -16.53
N ARG A 425 -1.04 27.29 -16.50
CA ARG A 425 -0.78 26.32 -17.58
C ARG A 425 -1.50 26.70 -18.87
N PHE A 426 -2.72 27.23 -18.76
CA PHE A 426 -3.56 27.59 -19.90
C PHE A 426 -3.74 29.11 -20.09
N ALA A 427 -2.85 29.94 -19.54
CA ALA A 427 -2.96 31.40 -19.59
C ALA A 427 -3.09 31.96 -21.03
N ASP A 428 -2.43 31.32 -22.00
CA ASP A 428 -2.42 31.70 -23.42
C ASP A 428 -3.34 30.79 -24.29
N ASP A 429 -4.13 29.91 -23.67
CA ASP A 429 -5.02 28.98 -24.38
C ASP A 429 -6.50 29.34 -24.17
N SER A 430 -7.07 30.08 -25.12
CA SER A 430 -8.47 30.50 -25.08
C SER A 430 -9.49 29.35 -25.11
N ARG A 431 -9.06 28.11 -25.34
CA ARG A 431 -9.94 26.94 -25.34
C ARG A 431 -10.33 26.50 -23.92
N VAL A 432 -9.57 26.91 -22.90
CA VAL A 432 -9.76 26.47 -21.52
C VAL A 432 -10.28 27.61 -20.65
N GLN A 433 -11.41 27.37 -20.00
CA GLN A 433 -11.93 28.22 -18.94
C GLN A 433 -11.73 27.51 -17.59
N ALA A 434 -10.76 27.99 -16.81
CA ALA A 434 -10.53 27.51 -15.45
C ALA A 434 -11.55 28.13 -14.47
N VAL A 435 -12.20 27.30 -13.65
CA VAL A 435 -13.16 27.75 -12.63
C VAL A 435 -12.84 27.05 -11.30
N GLN A 436 -12.62 27.84 -10.25
CA GLN A 436 -12.47 27.29 -8.91
C GLN A 436 -13.85 26.96 -8.34
N ALA A 437 -14.27 25.71 -8.43
CA ALA A 437 -15.56 25.25 -7.94
C ALA A 437 -15.57 23.74 -7.70
N SER A 438 -16.30 23.32 -6.67
CA SER A 438 -16.73 21.93 -6.54
C SER A 438 -17.83 21.64 -7.56
N ILE A 439 -17.77 20.47 -8.21
CA ILE A 439 -18.86 19.99 -9.07
C ILE A 439 -20.21 19.94 -8.35
N ILE A 440 -20.17 19.76 -7.02
CA ILE A 440 -21.37 19.72 -6.17
C ILE A 440 -22.15 21.04 -6.28
N ASP A 441 -21.44 22.16 -6.29
CA ASP A 441 -21.99 23.52 -6.24
C ASP A 441 -22.03 24.20 -7.61
N TYR A 442 -21.24 23.70 -8.56
CA TYR A 442 -21.17 24.27 -9.90
C TYR A 442 -22.46 24.03 -10.68
N ARG A 443 -23.07 25.10 -11.20
CA ARG A 443 -24.21 25.04 -12.12
C ARG A 443 -23.98 25.98 -13.30
N PRO A 444 -23.95 25.47 -14.55
CA PRO A 444 -23.81 26.34 -15.71
C PRO A 444 -25.09 27.18 -15.87
N ALA A 445 -24.92 28.48 -16.17
CA ALA A 445 -26.03 29.43 -16.19
C ALA A 445 -26.93 29.29 -17.44
N ASP A 446 -26.31 29.12 -18.62
CA ASP A 446 -27.00 29.31 -19.89
C ASP A 446 -26.98 28.08 -20.82
N TYR A 447 -26.24 27.03 -20.48
CA TYR A 447 -26.09 25.85 -21.33
C TYR A 447 -25.80 24.57 -20.54
N LEU A 448 -25.99 23.43 -21.20
CA LEU A 448 -25.59 22.12 -20.71
C LEU A 448 -24.46 21.57 -21.58
N PHE A 449 -23.60 20.76 -21.00
CA PHE A 449 -22.43 20.20 -21.67
C PHE A 449 -22.80 18.99 -22.52
N ASP A 450 -22.23 18.85 -23.72
CA ASP A 450 -22.41 17.68 -24.58
C ASP A 450 -21.66 16.45 -24.01
N ALA A 451 -20.55 16.69 -23.29
CA ALA A 451 -19.83 15.65 -22.57
C ALA A 451 -19.11 16.20 -21.33
N ALA A 452 -18.80 15.29 -20.41
CA ALA A 452 -17.98 15.54 -19.24
C ALA A 452 -16.88 14.48 -19.14
N VAL A 453 -15.70 14.90 -18.69
CA VAL A 453 -14.56 14.04 -18.40
C VAL A 453 -14.13 14.19 -16.94
N SER A 454 -13.59 13.13 -16.37
CA SER A 454 -12.90 13.17 -15.08
C SER A 454 -11.78 12.14 -15.08
N ILE A 455 -10.56 12.57 -14.75
CA ILE A 455 -9.37 11.72 -14.75
C ILE A 455 -8.74 11.78 -13.36
N GLY A 456 -8.79 10.68 -12.61
CA GLY A 456 -8.12 10.55 -11.31
C GLY A 456 -8.76 11.33 -10.14
N ALA A 457 -9.99 11.84 -10.27
CA ALA A 457 -10.58 12.72 -9.26
C ALA A 457 -11.81 12.15 -8.53
N SER A 458 -12.51 11.16 -9.10
CA SER A 458 -13.81 10.71 -8.58
C SER A 458 -13.71 10.01 -7.22
N HIS A 459 -12.54 9.44 -6.91
CA HIS A 459 -12.30 8.71 -5.67
C HIS A 459 -12.03 9.58 -4.43
N HIS A 460 -11.93 10.89 -4.60
CA HIS A 460 -11.83 11.87 -3.52
C HIS A 460 -13.18 12.47 -3.12
N LEU A 461 -14.24 12.13 -3.84
CA LEU A 461 -15.57 12.73 -3.71
C LEU A 461 -16.59 11.68 -3.27
N ASP A 462 -17.70 12.13 -2.68
CA ASP A 462 -18.87 11.27 -2.54
C ASP A 462 -19.32 10.87 -3.95
N THR A 463 -19.10 9.61 -4.30
CA THR A 463 -19.32 9.10 -5.66
C THR A 463 -20.75 9.35 -6.14
N LYS A 464 -21.76 9.23 -5.26
CA LYS A 464 -23.16 9.42 -5.65
C LYS A 464 -23.46 10.89 -5.92
N GLN A 465 -22.97 11.79 -5.06
CA GLN A 465 -23.15 13.22 -5.24
C GLN A 465 -22.41 13.72 -6.48
N PHE A 466 -21.16 13.28 -6.66
CA PHE A 466 -20.34 13.53 -7.85
C PHE A 466 -21.07 13.17 -9.14
N LEU A 467 -21.59 11.94 -9.25
CA LEU A 467 -22.33 11.48 -10.43
C LEU A 467 -23.62 12.30 -10.65
N SER A 468 -24.38 12.56 -9.59
CA SER A 468 -25.65 13.29 -9.69
C SER A 468 -25.44 14.75 -10.13
N SER A 469 -24.39 15.41 -9.64
CA SER A 469 -24.05 16.77 -10.03
C SER A 469 -23.57 16.88 -11.48
N ILE A 470 -22.77 15.92 -11.96
CA ILE A 470 -22.40 15.85 -13.39
C ILE A 470 -23.64 15.62 -14.25
N HIS A 471 -24.52 14.72 -13.83
CA HIS A 471 -25.77 14.46 -14.54
C HIS A 471 -26.60 15.74 -14.74
N GLU A 472 -26.67 16.63 -13.75
CA GLU A 472 -27.35 17.92 -13.86
C GLU A 472 -26.69 18.89 -14.85
N CYS A 473 -25.37 18.79 -15.05
CA CYS A 473 -24.63 19.65 -15.97
C CYS A 473 -24.67 19.16 -17.43
N LEU A 474 -25.00 17.88 -17.67
CA LEU A 474 -24.99 17.29 -19.02
C LEU A 474 -26.30 17.52 -19.77
N ALA A 475 -26.20 17.71 -21.08
CA ALA A 475 -27.34 17.72 -22.00
C ALA A 475 -27.99 16.32 -22.07
N ALA A 476 -29.21 16.23 -22.62
CA ALA A 476 -29.82 14.92 -22.90
C ALA A 476 -28.93 14.11 -23.84
N GLU A 477 -28.75 12.82 -23.57
CA GLU A 477 -27.79 11.93 -24.27
C GLU A 477 -26.31 12.39 -24.14
N GLY A 478 -26.01 13.29 -23.21
CA GLY A 478 -24.65 13.72 -22.92
C GLY A 478 -23.78 12.59 -22.39
N VAL A 479 -22.49 12.59 -22.77
CA VAL A 479 -21.56 11.49 -22.46
C VAL A 479 -20.69 11.84 -21.26
N LEU A 480 -20.56 10.92 -20.31
CA LEU A 480 -19.62 11.00 -19.20
C LEU A 480 -18.51 9.97 -19.41
N VAL A 481 -17.26 10.43 -19.48
CA VAL A 481 -16.08 9.57 -19.57
C VAL A 481 -15.24 9.73 -18.31
N ILE A 482 -15.04 8.64 -17.57
CA ILE A 482 -14.26 8.63 -16.33
C ILE A 482 -13.11 7.66 -16.48
N ALA A 483 -11.89 8.13 -16.25
CA ALA A 483 -10.72 7.28 -16.06
C ALA A 483 -10.28 7.42 -14.60
N ASP A 484 -10.42 6.36 -13.81
CA ASP A 484 -10.09 6.44 -12.40
C ASP A 484 -9.73 5.08 -11.77
N GLU A 485 -9.15 5.16 -10.60
CA GLU A 485 -8.64 4.06 -9.80
C GLU A 485 -9.71 3.47 -8.89
N MET A 486 -9.83 2.15 -8.96
CA MET A 486 -10.84 1.40 -8.25
C MET A 486 -10.20 0.24 -7.50
N LEU A 487 -10.70 -0.04 -6.30
CA LEU A 487 -10.22 -1.15 -5.47
C LEU A 487 -10.87 -2.48 -5.88
N ALA A 488 -10.32 -3.57 -5.33
CA ALA A 488 -11.00 -4.86 -5.37
C ALA A 488 -12.29 -4.78 -4.53
N PRO A 489 -13.31 -5.61 -4.82
CA PRO A 489 -14.50 -5.68 -3.99
C PRO A 489 -14.16 -5.95 -2.52
N PHE A 490 -14.73 -5.16 -1.62
CA PHE A 490 -14.57 -5.29 -0.18
C PHE A 490 -15.93 -5.18 0.53
N ARG A 491 -16.04 -5.85 1.67
CA ARG A 491 -17.26 -5.92 2.51
C ARG A 491 -17.07 -5.32 3.89
N ASP A 492 -15.83 -5.28 4.36
CA ASP A 492 -15.45 -4.74 5.66
C ASP A 492 -14.16 -3.92 5.57
N ARG A 493 -13.79 -3.29 6.69
CA ARG A 493 -12.59 -2.45 6.77
C ARG A 493 -11.30 -3.23 6.52
N ARG A 494 -11.25 -4.50 6.91
CA ARG A 494 -10.06 -5.35 6.74
C ARG A 494 -9.83 -5.63 5.25
N GLU A 495 -10.86 -6.07 4.53
CA GLU A 495 -10.80 -6.30 3.08
C GLU A 495 -10.46 -5.01 2.33
N ARG A 496 -11.05 -3.87 2.72
CA ARG A 496 -10.71 -2.56 2.12
C ARG A 496 -9.24 -2.20 2.34
N ASN A 497 -8.71 -2.36 3.55
CA ASN A 497 -7.32 -2.02 3.85
C ASN A 497 -6.34 -2.90 3.06
N LEU A 498 -6.63 -4.20 2.93
CA LEU A 498 -5.85 -5.10 2.07
C LEU A 498 -5.90 -4.66 0.60
N ALA A 499 -7.09 -4.32 0.09
CA ALA A 499 -7.26 -3.83 -1.28
C ALA A 499 -6.52 -2.50 -1.51
N LEU A 500 -6.56 -1.58 -0.55
CA LEU A 500 -5.82 -0.32 -0.59
C LEU A 500 -4.31 -0.55 -0.67
N VAL A 501 -3.76 -1.31 0.28
CA VAL A 501 -2.32 -1.61 0.31
C VAL A 501 -1.89 -2.27 -0.99
N THR A 502 -2.60 -3.30 -1.44
CA THR A 502 -2.20 -4.00 -2.68
C THR A 502 -2.33 -3.13 -3.93
N HIS A 503 -3.35 -2.27 -4.00
CA HIS A 503 -3.58 -1.38 -5.13
C HIS A 503 -2.49 -0.30 -5.23
N HIS A 504 -2.31 0.50 -4.17
CA HIS A 504 -1.33 1.60 -4.14
C HIS A 504 0.11 1.10 -4.29
N LEU A 505 0.47 0.04 -3.56
CA LEU A 505 1.82 -0.50 -3.62
C LEU A 505 2.19 -0.98 -5.03
N TRP A 506 1.25 -1.35 -5.89
CA TRP A 506 1.59 -1.74 -7.26
C TRP A 506 2.11 -0.58 -8.11
N TYR A 507 1.57 0.62 -7.97
CA TYR A 507 2.10 1.79 -8.68
C TYR A 507 3.55 2.09 -8.27
N ILE A 508 3.89 1.81 -7.01
CA ILE A 508 5.24 1.93 -6.47
C ILE A 508 6.13 0.78 -6.96
N LEU A 509 5.79 -0.49 -6.67
CA LEU A 509 6.63 -1.65 -6.96
C LEU A 509 6.89 -1.82 -8.46
N ASP A 510 5.98 -1.41 -9.33
CA ASP A 510 6.19 -1.45 -10.78
C ASP A 510 7.28 -0.48 -11.24
N THR A 511 7.49 0.61 -10.47
CA THR A 511 8.45 1.68 -10.73
C THR A 511 9.56 1.83 -9.68
N LEU A 512 9.70 0.85 -8.77
CA LEU A 512 10.71 0.86 -7.72
C LEU A 512 12.00 0.21 -8.23
N PHE A 513 12.99 1.04 -8.54
CA PHE A 513 14.27 0.64 -9.10
C PHE A 513 15.43 1.23 -8.31
N ASP A 514 16.61 0.64 -8.50
CA ASP A 514 17.85 1.22 -8.01
C ASP A 514 18.13 2.57 -8.67
N LEU A 515 18.44 3.56 -7.82
CA LEU A 515 18.83 4.87 -8.30
C LEU A 515 20.28 4.86 -8.81
N PRO A 516 20.60 5.69 -9.83
CA PRO A 516 21.95 5.78 -10.35
C PRO A 516 22.92 6.33 -9.30
N ALA A 517 24.21 6.01 -9.46
CA ALA A 517 25.27 6.50 -8.57
C ALA A 517 25.39 8.04 -8.50
N SER A 518 24.87 8.74 -9.51
CA SER A 518 24.78 10.21 -9.55
C SER A 518 23.79 10.81 -8.54
N SER A 519 22.88 10.01 -7.99
CA SER A 519 21.90 10.46 -6.99
C SER A 519 22.59 10.88 -5.69
N SER A 520 21.89 11.64 -4.84
CA SER A 520 22.39 11.96 -3.50
C SER A 520 22.34 10.74 -2.58
N GLU A 521 23.07 10.82 -1.45
CA GLU A 521 23.00 9.80 -0.41
C GLU A 521 21.60 9.71 0.20
N ALA A 522 20.93 10.85 0.42
CA ALA A 522 19.57 10.91 0.92
C ALA A 522 18.56 10.25 -0.05
N GLU A 523 18.68 10.52 -1.36
CA GLU A 523 17.83 9.90 -2.39
C GLU A 523 18.00 8.38 -2.41
N ARG A 524 19.24 7.87 -2.36
CA ARG A 524 19.49 6.43 -2.29
C ARG A 524 18.97 5.82 -0.98
N ALA A 525 19.17 6.49 0.15
CA ALA A 525 18.68 6.00 1.44
C ALA A 525 17.15 5.86 1.47
N VAL A 526 16.41 6.82 0.90
CA VAL A 526 14.95 6.70 0.74
C VAL A 526 14.60 5.51 -0.16
N CYS A 527 15.25 5.37 -1.32
CA CYS A 527 15.02 4.23 -2.21
C CYS A 527 15.25 2.88 -1.48
N ASP A 528 16.34 2.78 -0.70
CA ASP A 528 16.65 1.58 0.09
C ASP A 528 15.57 1.29 1.14
N ILE A 529 15.07 2.31 1.87
CA ILE A 529 13.96 2.15 2.82
C ILE A 529 12.71 1.62 2.12
N LEU A 530 12.35 2.19 0.97
CA LEU A 530 11.19 1.75 0.20
C LEU A 530 11.37 0.31 -0.31
N LYS A 531 12.54 -0.03 -0.86
CA LYS A 531 12.89 -1.39 -1.34
C LYS A 531 12.87 -2.44 -0.23
N GLN A 532 13.27 -2.08 0.98
CA GLN A 532 13.26 -3.01 2.12
C GLN A 532 11.89 -3.12 2.78
N GLY A 533 11.09 -2.05 2.79
CA GLY A 533 9.85 -1.99 3.56
C GLY A 533 8.58 -2.34 2.79
N LEU A 534 8.46 -1.92 1.52
CA LEU A 534 7.22 -2.04 0.76
C LEU A 534 6.96 -3.43 0.16
N PRO A 535 7.95 -4.16 -0.38
CA PRO A 535 7.70 -5.53 -0.81
C PRO A 535 7.17 -6.42 0.33
N PRO A 536 7.76 -6.44 1.55
CA PRO A 536 7.17 -7.19 2.66
C PRO A 536 5.73 -6.78 2.99
N ALA A 537 5.41 -5.48 2.96
CA ALA A 537 4.03 -5.01 3.15
C ALA A 537 3.07 -5.58 2.09
N MET A 538 3.50 -5.62 0.82
CA MET A 538 2.73 -6.21 -0.27
C MET A 538 2.50 -7.71 -0.05
N SER A 539 3.54 -8.47 0.32
CA SER A 539 3.41 -9.91 0.62
C SER A 539 2.46 -10.17 1.79
N LEU A 540 2.54 -9.37 2.87
CA LEU A 540 1.62 -9.44 4.00
C LEU A 540 0.17 -9.21 3.56
N ALA A 541 -0.07 -8.20 2.73
CA ALA A 541 -1.39 -7.89 2.23
C ALA A 541 -1.95 -9.00 1.30
N LEU A 542 -1.13 -9.51 0.37
CA LEU A 542 -1.52 -10.65 -0.47
C LEU A 542 -1.78 -11.93 0.34
N SER A 543 -1.14 -12.08 1.50
CA SER A 543 -1.37 -13.16 2.46
C SER A 543 -2.55 -12.91 3.41
N GLY A 544 -3.28 -11.81 3.24
CA GLY A 544 -4.44 -11.46 4.05
C GLY A 544 -4.13 -10.89 5.44
N ARG A 545 -2.90 -10.47 5.71
CA ARG A 545 -2.48 -9.89 7.00
C ARG A 545 -2.60 -8.38 7.00
N SER A 546 -3.80 -7.90 7.28
CA SER A 546 -4.16 -6.49 7.10
C SER A 546 -3.46 -5.57 8.09
N GLU A 547 -3.34 -5.99 9.36
CA GLU A 547 -2.78 -5.14 10.41
C GLU A 547 -1.26 -5.06 10.25
N ALA A 548 -0.63 -6.21 10.02
CA ALA A 548 0.79 -6.33 9.67
C ALA A 548 1.17 -5.46 8.46
N ALA A 549 0.45 -5.59 7.35
CA ALA A 549 0.71 -4.83 6.14
C ALA A 549 0.56 -3.31 6.36
N THR A 550 -0.49 -2.89 7.08
CA THR A 550 -0.74 -1.47 7.38
C THR A 550 0.36 -0.89 8.28
N ARG A 551 0.79 -1.63 9.30
CA ARG A 551 1.90 -1.23 10.17
C ARG A 551 3.19 -1.07 9.36
N GLN A 552 3.55 -2.07 8.55
CA GLN A 552 4.75 -2.04 7.72
C GLN A 552 4.75 -0.84 6.75
N VAL A 553 3.62 -0.53 6.11
CA VAL A 553 3.48 0.67 5.27
C VAL A 553 3.76 1.95 6.06
N ARG A 554 3.14 2.11 7.24
CA ARG A 554 3.29 3.32 8.06
C ARG A 554 4.70 3.52 8.58
N GLU A 555 5.34 2.45 9.04
CA GLU A 555 6.73 2.48 9.49
C GLU A 555 7.68 2.83 8.35
N THR A 556 7.47 2.23 7.17
CA THR A 556 8.27 2.52 5.97
C THR A 556 8.08 3.97 5.52
N PHE A 557 6.84 4.46 5.47
CA PHE A 557 6.52 5.84 5.12
C PHE A 557 7.20 6.82 6.08
N LYS A 558 7.04 6.61 7.39
CA LYS A 558 7.66 7.46 8.42
C LYS A 558 9.18 7.50 8.25
N ALA A 559 9.83 6.33 8.16
CA ALA A 559 11.28 6.25 8.02
C ALA A 559 11.78 6.96 6.75
N ALA A 560 11.04 6.87 5.66
CA ALA A 560 11.39 7.54 4.40
C ALA A 560 11.19 9.06 4.48
N THR A 561 10.12 9.53 5.14
CA THR A 561 9.82 10.97 5.30
C THR A 561 10.69 11.67 6.35
N ASP A 562 11.30 10.92 7.28
CA ASP A 562 12.25 11.46 8.25
C ASP A 562 13.57 11.91 7.59
N ILE A 563 13.82 11.50 6.34
CA ILE A 563 14.99 11.91 5.54
C ILE A 563 14.66 13.19 4.77
N ASP A 564 15.44 14.25 5.01
CA ASP A 564 15.39 15.47 4.21
C ASP A 564 16.01 15.24 2.83
N LEU A 565 15.14 15.14 1.82
CA LEU A 565 15.55 15.03 0.42
C LEU A 565 15.85 16.40 -0.23
N GLY A 566 15.64 17.51 0.48
CA GLY A 566 15.66 18.86 -0.08
C GLY A 566 14.57 19.10 -1.14
N ASN A 567 14.62 20.28 -1.75
CA ASN A 567 13.56 20.77 -2.65
C ASN A 567 13.85 20.53 -4.15
N ALA A 568 15.07 20.14 -4.52
CA ALA A 568 15.48 19.93 -5.90
C ALA A 568 15.95 18.49 -6.11
N LEU A 569 15.78 17.98 -7.34
CA LEU A 569 16.28 16.66 -7.73
C LEU A 569 17.77 16.73 -8.04
N VAL A 570 18.57 15.84 -7.45
CA VAL A 570 19.99 15.70 -7.82
C VAL A 570 20.12 14.82 -9.06
N ALA A 571 19.49 13.65 -9.05
CA ALA A 571 19.29 12.81 -10.24
C ALA A 571 17.85 12.95 -10.74
N ARG A 572 17.62 12.91 -12.07
CA ARG A 572 16.25 13.00 -12.62
C ARG A 572 15.40 11.84 -12.13
N GLU A 573 15.97 10.64 -12.08
CA GLU A 573 15.35 9.38 -11.67
C GLU A 573 14.87 9.40 -10.22
N ALA A 574 15.41 10.28 -9.38
CA ALA A 574 14.88 10.47 -8.02
C ALA A 574 13.45 11.04 -8.01
N ALA A 575 12.92 11.50 -9.16
CA ALA A 575 11.49 11.78 -9.32
C ALA A 575 10.61 10.56 -8.99
N PHE A 576 11.06 9.34 -9.25
CA PHE A 576 10.32 8.13 -8.86
C PHE A 576 10.16 8.04 -7.35
N ASN A 577 11.20 8.31 -6.55
CA ASN A 577 11.07 8.34 -5.09
C ASN A 577 10.07 9.41 -4.62
N ARG A 578 10.05 10.59 -5.27
CA ARG A 578 9.09 11.66 -4.93
C ARG A 578 7.66 11.22 -5.20
N PHE A 579 7.43 10.59 -6.36
CA PHE A 579 6.15 9.97 -6.69
C PHE A 579 5.79 8.85 -5.69
N HIS A 580 6.72 7.97 -5.32
CA HIS A 580 6.45 6.90 -4.36
C HIS A 580 6.05 7.43 -2.99
N LEU A 581 6.65 8.53 -2.53
CA LEU A 581 6.27 9.18 -1.27
C LEU A 581 4.88 9.81 -1.35
N LEU A 582 4.50 10.42 -2.48
CA LEU A 582 3.14 10.89 -2.72
C LEU A 582 2.12 9.75 -2.65
N GLU A 583 2.41 8.64 -3.34
CA GLU A 583 1.54 7.47 -3.36
C GLU A 583 1.40 6.85 -1.97
N LEU A 584 2.49 6.77 -1.20
CA LEU A 584 2.42 6.33 0.20
C LEU A 584 1.64 7.28 1.09
N GLN A 585 1.75 8.60 0.87
CA GLN A 585 0.99 9.60 1.61
C GLN A 585 -0.51 9.42 1.34
N ALA A 586 -0.91 9.21 0.09
CA ALA A 586 -2.28 8.89 -0.30
C ALA A 586 -2.76 7.59 0.35
N LEU A 587 -1.96 6.51 0.28
CA LEU A 587 -2.28 5.23 0.92
C LEU A 587 -2.48 5.36 2.43
N VAL A 588 -1.57 6.01 3.14
CA VAL A 588 -1.66 6.19 4.60
C VAL A 588 -2.91 7.00 4.96
N ALA A 589 -3.19 8.08 4.24
CA ALA A 589 -4.41 8.87 4.43
C ALA A 589 -5.70 8.08 4.12
N GLY A 590 -5.66 7.19 3.12
CA GLY A 590 -6.76 6.29 2.77
C GLY A 590 -7.03 5.20 3.81
N LEU A 591 -5.99 4.71 4.50
CA LEU A 591 -6.10 3.77 5.61
C LEU A 591 -6.75 4.39 6.84
N ASP A 592 -6.56 5.70 7.05
CA ASP A 592 -7.22 6.45 8.13
C ASP A 592 -8.67 6.88 7.77
N TYR A 593 -9.13 6.59 6.55
CA TYR A 593 -10.46 6.95 6.02
C TYR A 593 -10.70 8.48 5.97
N GLU A 594 -9.62 9.26 5.84
CA GLU A 594 -9.70 10.71 5.97
C GLU A 594 -9.76 11.43 4.63
N VAL A 595 -9.30 10.79 3.55
CA VAL A 595 -9.12 11.43 2.23
C VAL A 595 -9.64 10.58 1.08
N GLU A 596 -9.47 9.25 1.14
CA GLU A 596 -9.72 8.37 0.00
C GLU A 596 -10.99 7.54 0.16
N GLN A 597 -11.97 7.76 -0.71
CA GLN A 597 -13.26 7.09 -0.73
C GLN A 597 -13.39 6.10 -1.91
N LYS A 598 -12.24 5.60 -2.42
CA LYS A 598 -12.20 4.62 -3.52
C LYS A 598 -13.21 3.50 -3.29
N THR A 599 -14.09 3.32 -4.28
CA THR A 599 -15.00 2.18 -4.35
C THR A 599 -14.44 1.11 -5.29
N TYR A 600 -15.25 0.14 -5.66
CA TYR A 600 -14.89 -0.90 -6.63
C TYR A 600 -15.75 -0.79 -7.89
N PRO A 601 -15.29 -1.29 -9.06
CA PRO A 601 -15.89 -0.97 -10.36
C PRO A 601 -17.39 -1.29 -10.47
N ALA A 602 -17.83 -2.45 -9.96
CA ALA A 602 -19.23 -2.84 -10.01
C ALA A 602 -20.13 -1.93 -9.15
N ARG A 603 -19.63 -1.46 -8.00
CA ARG A 603 -20.36 -0.50 -7.16
C ARG A 603 -20.44 0.87 -7.81
N PHE A 604 -19.36 1.31 -8.45
CA PHE A 604 -19.33 2.56 -9.21
C PHE A 604 -20.40 2.57 -10.30
N VAL A 605 -20.48 1.51 -11.11
CA VAL A 605 -21.52 1.36 -12.15
C VAL A 605 -22.93 1.38 -11.54
N SER A 606 -23.17 0.64 -10.46
CA SER A 606 -24.47 0.63 -9.78
C SER A 606 -24.88 2.01 -9.26
N LEU A 607 -23.93 2.79 -8.74
CA LEU A 607 -24.18 4.17 -8.31
C LEU A 607 -24.51 5.07 -9.51
N ALA A 608 -23.77 4.95 -10.61
CA ALA A 608 -24.02 5.71 -11.83
C ALA A 608 -25.40 5.43 -12.43
N GLU A 609 -25.80 4.16 -12.48
CA GLU A 609 -27.15 3.77 -12.92
C GLU A 609 -28.24 4.38 -12.03
N SER A 610 -28.01 4.40 -10.72
CA SER A 610 -28.93 5.05 -9.78
C SER A 610 -28.98 6.58 -9.89
N SER A 611 -27.94 7.18 -10.47
CA SER A 611 -27.83 8.63 -10.74
C SER A 611 -28.28 9.02 -12.16
N GLY A 612 -28.89 8.11 -12.92
CA GLY A 612 -29.46 8.41 -14.24
C GLY A 612 -28.55 8.14 -15.44
N PHE A 613 -27.44 7.41 -15.26
CA PHE A 613 -26.57 7.03 -16.37
C PHE A 613 -26.83 5.61 -16.89
N SER A 614 -26.47 5.35 -18.14
CA SER A 614 -26.26 3.99 -18.68
C SER A 614 -24.79 3.77 -18.95
N LEU A 615 -24.24 2.62 -18.54
CA LEU A 615 -22.91 2.21 -18.96
C LEU A 615 -22.93 1.80 -20.45
N LEU A 616 -22.13 2.49 -21.27
CA LEU A 616 -21.91 2.16 -22.69
C LEU A 616 -20.69 1.25 -22.86
N GLN A 617 -19.59 1.60 -22.19
CA GLN A 617 -18.33 0.87 -22.29
C GLN A 617 -17.62 0.89 -20.95
N HIS A 618 -16.99 -0.23 -20.60
CA HIS A 618 -16.09 -0.36 -19.46
C HIS A 618 -14.82 -1.09 -19.88
N ARG A 619 -13.66 -0.58 -19.44
CA ARG A 619 -12.37 -1.23 -19.64
C ARG A 619 -11.50 -1.06 -18.42
N ARG A 620 -10.71 -2.07 -18.09
CA ARG A 620 -9.62 -1.99 -17.12
C ARG A 620 -8.32 -1.72 -17.88
N ILE A 621 -7.76 -0.52 -17.71
CA ILE A 621 -6.59 -0.03 -18.44
C ILE A 621 -5.30 -0.59 -17.84
N TYR A 622 -5.22 -0.57 -16.51
CA TYR A 622 -4.06 -1.02 -15.73
C TYR A 622 -4.54 -1.89 -14.57
N ALA A 623 -4.01 -3.10 -14.46
CA ALA A 623 -4.44 -4.08 -13.48
C ALA A 623 -3.52 -4.12 -12.27
N THR A 624 -4.02 -3.72 -11.09
CA THR A 624 -3.28 -3.84 -9.82
C THR A 624 -3.60 -5.14 -9.08
N GLN A 625 -4.84 -5.64 -9.09
CA GLN A 625 -5.18 -6.90 -8.39
C GLN A 625 -6.17 -7.75 -9.17
N GLY A 626 -5.98 -9.06 -9.26
CA GLY A 626 -6.92 -9.99 -9.89
C GLY A 626 -6.93 -9.95 -11.44
N ASP A 627 -7.63 -10.90 -12.05
CA ASP A 627 -7.63 -11.17 -13.50
C ASP A 627 -8.92 -10.77 -14.22
N GLY A 628 -9.98 -10.47 -13.45
CA GLY A 628 -11.28 -10.05 -13.96
C GLY A 628 -11.27 -8.62 -14.49
N SER A 629 -12.24 -8.31 -15.36
CA SER A 629 -12.43 -6.97 -15.90
C SER A 629 -12.92 -5.95 -14.86
N TYR A 630 -13.51 -6.42 -13.76
CA TYR A 630 -14.03 -5.61 -12.65
C TYR A 630 -13.18 -5.71 -11.36
N ASP A 631 -12.00 -6.34 -11.42
CA ASP A 631 -11.06 -6.33 -10.28
C ASP A 631 -10.24 -5.03 -10.25
N ALA A 632 -9.47 -4.80 -9.19
CA ALA A 632 -8.83 -3.52 -8.87
C ALA A 632 -7.89 -2.98 -9.94
N GLY A 633 -7.84 -1.65 -10.10
CA GLY A 633 -6.86 -1.00 -10.95
C GLY A 633 -7.40 0.30 -11.52
N THR A 634 -6.82 0.74 -12.62
CA THR A 634 -7.30 1.93 -13.34
C THR A 634 -8.34 1.51 -14.38
N HIS A 635 -9.52 2.10 -14.30
CA HIS A 635 -10.67 1.79 -15.16
C HIS A 635 -11.11 2.99 -15.97
N LEU A 636 -11.55 2.71 -17.20
CA LEU A 636 -12.31 3.62 -18.04
C LEU A 636 -13.79 3.23 -18.01
N PHE A 637 -14.64 4.19 -17.70
CA PHE A 637 -16.08 4.08 -17.84
C PHE A 637 -16.56 5.13 -18.85
N VAL A 638 -17.36 4.69 -19.81
CA VAL A 638 -18.08 5.55 -20.74
C VAL A 638 -19.55 5.37 -20.48
N MET A 639 -20.23 6.45 -20.17
CA MET A 639 -21.62 6.45 -19.76
C MET A 639 -22.41 7.49 -20.53
N VAL A 640 -23.71 7.27 -20.69
CA VAL A 640 -24.62 8.24 -21.30
C VAL A 640 -25.75 8.59 -20.34
N LYS A 641 -26.11 9.88 -20.30
CA LYS A 641 -27.24 10.38 -19.53
C LYS A 641 -28.57 9.89 -20.14
N ARG A 642 -29.43 9.30 -19.30
CA ARG A 642 -30.79 8.85 -19.67
C ARG A 642 -31.84 9.95 -19.56
#